data_AF-A0A1Q6RLB7-F1
#
_entry.id   AF-A0A1Q6RLB7-F1
#
_cell.length_a   1.000
_cell.length_b   1.000
_cell.length_c   1.000
_cell.angle_alpha   90.00
_cell.angle_beta   90.00
_cell.angle_gamma   90.00
#
_symmetry.space_group_name_H-M   'P 1'
#
loop_
_entity.id
_entity.type
_entity.pdbx_description
1 polymer ?
#
loop_
_entity_poly.entity_id
_entity_poly.type
_entity_poly.pdbx_seq_one_letter_code
_entity_poly.pdbx_strand_id
1 'polypeptide(L)'
;MEPLAKIVQRNGEYYLSTLSEGAVIVTCSTKKGNVSRSFEAIVYDKGAVAATYEIAKGNNVDSVTYIGEYDLKNFQKQKASFRIKVTTAPSSLKEALQVECSDNVTLSEDYTTVTVSEPGEACIAFKVDDESISDYLLKFTVVKDGINVFDYNQLLYCTNASQSGETVVLRKSLQSRAYGESALSANNWAYFGNYDSAKKTYNFKNEIYSLQTKYNNRYIMQYNDGKPESEKISDFVNVGVRVQKDFYGNGYTLNMHALAYPYGEIASVSGEEINVLTPENLFRGPLPFYSLGDISQPIVAAYGQDNIGFYVDGDDITVNDVKLQNCDNVNSYKKLEYTGTVCEVSGDNVTIKNCEISNGKTVFRAFSCNALKVDNCYMRNSQNFLMSLGANEYVAVGDGKKQLVDLYGNRISATLSEYLSKDAAGDRLLEEYLIGSITSENTEKIKEALISLQNALDELSEVDGKFKGDVTVNNCQFERSGIAAIAMESLFNGPFLYSTQAPSKVSGLFEMLGLMSTSSVSGISYPVKLKITGKTAFYDYKQVSNMDISGLINENITDMLKELNKDSFGEVDIDYIFPLKTLVGRQTANQGYQYDGKANIAIAFYGGGANASVVEYEDYEYARDLRPIREVDLLEEYLRRSLNSSGGLNQNAFLKVVTIVTGVKPFKFVYTNANKLGSAPSLENMISYANGD
;
A
#
# COMPACT_ATOMS: atom_id res chain seq x y z
N MET A 1 7.95 6.20 47.04
CA MET A 1 7.75 7.53 46.43
C MET A 1 6.54 8.15 47.08
N GLU A 2 6.65 9.40 47.51
CA GLU A 2 5.46 10.14 47.92
C GLU A 2 4.60 10.48 46.69
N PRO A 3 3.26 10.44 46.79
CA PRO A 3 2.38 10.76 45.68
C PRO A 3 2.44 12.26 45.37
N LEU A 4 2.76 12.62 44.11
CA LEU A 4 2.84 14.01 43.65
C LEU A 4 1.45 14.66 43.44
N ALA A 5 0.44 13.83 43.18
CA ALA A 5 -0.96 14.24 43.08
C ALA A 5 -1.89 13.07 43.43
N LYS A 6 -3.18 13.37 43.65
CA LYS A 6 -4.23 12.36 43.87
C LYS A 6 -5.53 12.75 43.18
N ILE A 7 -6.30 11.76 42.74
CA ILE A 7 -7.67 11.97 42.27
C ILE A 7 -8.62 12.02 43.47
N VAL A 8 -9.49 13.04 43.49
CA VAL A 8 -10.49 13.25 44.55
C VAL A 8 -11.87 13.34 43.91
N GLN A 9 -12.82 12.54 44.41
CA GLN A 9 -14.20 12.61 43.95
C GLN A 9 -15.01 13.57 44.83
N ARG A 10 -15.72 14.52 44.22
CA ARG A 10 -16.64 15.45 44.92
C ARG A 10 -17.90 15.59 44.09
N ASN A 11 -19.06 15.34 44.70
CA ASN A 11 -20.38 15.47 44.04
C ASN A 11 -20.50 14.72 42.70
N GLY A 12 -19.84 13.56 42.58
CA GLY A 12 -19.85 12.76 41.35
C GLY A 12 -18.81 13.16 40.30
N GLU A 13 -18.10 14.27 40.49
CA GLU A 13 -17.01 14.72 39.62
C GLU A 13 -15.63 14.35 40.17
N TYR A 14 -14.64 14.20 39.28
CA TYR A 14 -13.26 13.85 39.62
C TYR A 14 -12.34 15.05 39.45
N TYR A 15 -11.50 15.30 40.46
CA TYR A 15 -10.56 16.41 40.50
C TYR A 15 -9.14 15.89 40.73
N LEU A 16 -8.15 16.48 40.06
CA LEU A 16 -6.73 16.25 40.35
C LEU A 16 -6.30 17.22 41.48
N SER A 17 -6.08 16.68 42.68
CA SER A 17 -5.50 17.43 43.80
C SER A 17 -3.99 17.30 43.75
N THR A 18 -3.31 18.43 43.57
CA THR A 18 -1.85 18.53 43.57
C THR A 18 -1.31 18.43 45.00
N LEU A 19 -0.19 17.71 45.20
CA LEU A 19 0.43 17.51 46.52
C LEU A 19 1.85 18.06 46.57
N SER A 20 2.61 17.89 45.49
CA SER A 20 3.96 18.44 45.32
C SER A 20 4.28 18.62 43.84
N GLU A 21 5.33 19.38 43.54
CA GLU A 21 5.79 19.61 42.17
C GLU A 21 6.20 18.31 41.47
N GLY A 22 6.03 18.29 40.14
CA GLY A 22 6.48 17.21 39.28
C GLY A 22 5.44 16.73 38.29
N ALA A 23 5.87 15.86 37.39
CA ALA A 23 5.02 15.25 36.38
C ALA A 23 4.19 14.10 36.96
N VAL A 24 2.90 14.10 36.69
CA VAL A 24 1.98 13.01 37.02
C VAL A 24 1.26 12.52 35.78
N ILE A 25 1.21 11.20 35.59
CA ILE A 25 0.38 10.60 34.55
C ILE A 25 -1.01 10.38 35.13
N VAL A 26 -1.99 11.05 34.54
CA VAL A 26 -3.40 10.88 34.87
C VAL A 26 -4.02 9.90 33.89
N THR A 27 -4.33 8.69 34.36
CA THR A 27 -4.95 7.64 33.55
C THR A 27 -6.42 7.48 33.90
N CYS A 28 -7.29 7.59 32.89
CA CYS A 28 -8.68 7.17 32.96
C CYS A 28 -8.80 5.80 32.29
N SER A 29 -9.45 4.84 32.96
CA SER A 29 -9.70 3.52 32.40
C SER A 29 -11.15 3.10 32.57
N THR A 30 -11.65 2.31 31.63
CA THR A 30 -12.94 1.63 31.80
C THR A 30 -12.87 0.66 32.98
N LYS A 31 -14.02 0.31 33.58
CA LYS A 31 -14.08 -0.58 34.76
C LYS A 31 -13.39 -1.94 34.56
N LYS A 32 -13.26 -2.41 33.31
CA LYS A 32 -12.54 -3.64 32.96
C LYS A 32 -11.04 -3.46 32.70
N GLY A 33 -10.55 -2.22 32.55
CA GLY A 33 -9.15 -1.90 32.27
C GLY A 33 -8.75 -1.97 30.78
N ASN A 34 -9.63 -2.49 29.92
CA ASN A 34 -9.32 -2.80 28.51
C ASN A 34 -9.16 -1.56 27.61
N VAL A 35 -9.64 -0.41 28.07
CA VAL A 35 -9.52 0.87 27.37
C VAL A 35 -9.07 1.89 28.40
N SER A 36 -7.92 2.51 28.16
CA SER A 36 -7.37 3.59 28.96
C SER A 36 -6.93 4.76 28.09
N ARG A 37 -7.04 5.97 28.63
CA ARG A 37 -6.47 7.20 28.09
C ARG A 37 -5.66 7.85 29.20
N SER A 38 -4.45 8.28 28.88
CA SER A 38 -3.57 8.95 29.83
C SER A 38 -3.19 10.33 29.30
N PHE A 39 -2.95 11.26 30.22
CA PHE A 39 -2.26 12.50 29.90
C PHE A 39 -1.25 12.81 31.02
N GLU A 40 -0.14 13.45 30.67
CA GLU A 40 0.80 13.98 31.65
C GLU A 40 0.30 15.36 32.11
N ALA A 41 0.21 15.55 33.42
CA ALA A 41 0.01 16.85 34.03
C ALA A 41 1.28 17.22 34.80
N ILE A 42 1.79 18.42 34.57
CA ILE A 42 2.93 18.92 35.32
C ILE A 42 2.41 19.86 36.40
N VAL A 43 2.76 19.55 37.64
CA VAL A 43 2.39 20.31 38.83
C VAL A 43 3.53 21.25 39.19
N TYR A 44 3.21 22.53 39.38
CA TYR A 44 4.14 23.59 39.77
C TYR A 44 3.64 24.29 41.04
N ASP A 45 4.53 24.72 41.93
CA ASP A 45 4.19 25.39 43.20
C ASP A 45 3.99 26.91 42.99
N LYS A 46 4.84 27.54 42.18
CA LYS A 46 4.91 29.02 42.07
C LYS A 46 4.52 29.62 40.72
N GLY A 47 4.58 28.84 39.65
CA GLY A 47 4.05 29.24 38.37
C GLY A 47 4.52 28.41 37.20
N ALA A 48 3.92 28.65 36.04
CA ALA A 48 4.20 27.93 34.81
C ALA A 48 4.18 28.88 33.60
N VAL A 49 5.07 28.61 32.65
CA VAL A 49 5.10 29.26 31.33
C VAL A 49 4.92 28.18 30.28
N ALA A 50 4.08 28.44 29.30
CA ALA A 50 3.89 27.56 28.14
C ALA A 50 3.73 28.38 26.87
N ALA A 51 4.34 27.94 25.78
CA ALA A 51 4.11 28.48 24.45
C ALA A 51 3.64 27.39 23.50
N THR A 52 2.51 27.64 22.82
CA THR A 52 1.91 26.71 21.85
C THR A 52 1.72 27.40 20.51
N TYR A 53 1.87 26.68 19.41
CA TYR A 53 1.52 27.18 18.08
C TYR A 53 0.02 27.50 18.00
N GLU A 54 -0.37 28.59 17.33
CA GLU A 54 -1.80 28.91 17.13
C GLU A 54 -2.49 27.88 16.22
N ILE A 55 -1.78 27.41 15.19
CA ILE A 55 -2.19 26.22 14.45
C ILE A 55 -1.64 25.03 15.20
N ALA A 56 -2.54 24.20 15.74
CA ALA A 56 -2.14 23.06 16.54
C ALA A 56 -1.29 22.10 15.70
N LYS A 57 -0.23 21.56 16.30
CA LYS A 57 0.57 20.50 15.68
C LYS A 57 -0.33 19.33 15.26
N GLY A 58 0.09 18.59 14.25
CA GLY A 58 -0.53 17.31 13.93
C GLY A 58 -0.34 16.31 15.07
N ASN A 59 -0.78 15.07 14.84
CA ASN A 59 -0.45 13.97 15.73
C ASN A 59 0.95 13.46 15.37
N ASN A 60 1.98 14.27 15.65
CA ASN A 60 3.36 14.02 15.28
C ASN A 60 3.89 12.73 15.92
N VAL A 61 4.59 11.93 15.12
CA VAL A 61 5.46 10.86 15.60
C VAL A 61 6.86 11.41 15.89
N ASP A 62 7.34 12.32 15.03
CA ASP A 62 8.62 13.00 15.22
C ASP A 62 8.48 14.09 16.30
N SER A 63 9.38 14.10 17.28
CA SER A 63 9.37 15.10 18.34
C SER A 63 9.77 16.50 17.83
N VAL A 64 10.48 16.57 16.70
CA VAL A 64 10.87 17.83 16.06
C VAL A 64 9.71 18.38 15.22
N THR A 65 9.40 19.65 15.43
CA THR A 65 8.49 20.39 14.55
C THR A 65 9.28 21.11 13.48
N TYR A 66 8.85 20.95 12.23
CA TYR A 66 9.48 21.57 11.08
C TYR A 66 8.69 22.80 10.62
N ILE A 67 9.42 23.86 10.29
CA ILE A 67 8.89 25.12 9.76
C ILE A 67 9.59 25.39 8.44
N GLY A 68 8.85 25.66 7.37
CA GLY A 68 9.45 26.09 6.11
C GLY A 68 10.13 27.45 6.28
N GLU A 69 11.27 27.64 5.61
CA GLU A 69 11.93 28.93 5.48
C GLU A 69 11.01 29.99 4.85
N TYR A 70 10.08 29.57 3.98
CA TYR A 70 9.21 30.44 3.22
C TYR A 70 7.72 30.15 3.44
N ASP A 71 6.91 31.21 3.42
CA ASP A 71 5.48 31.18 3.17
C ASP A 71 5.20 31.60 1.71
N LEU A 72 4.09 31.13 1.14
CA LEU A 72 3.60 31.60 -0.16
C LEU A 72 2.53 32.69 0.02
N LYS A 73 2.86 33.92 -0.37
CA LYS A 73 1.87 35.00 -0.52
C LYS A 73 1.72 35.35 -1.98
N ASN A 74 0.51 35.21 -2.53
CA ASN A 74 0.25 35.36 -3.97
C ASN A 74 1.20 34.52 -4.83
N PHE A 75 1.51 33.30 -4.40
CA PHE A 75 2.47 32.39 -5.03
C PHE A 75 3.90 32.94 -5.18
N GLN A 76 4.29 33.89 -4.33
CA GLN A 76 5.66 34.34 -4.19
C GLN A 76 6.21 33.94 -2.81
N LYS A 77 7.44 33.42 -2.80
CA LYS A 77 8.16 33.04 -1.58
C LYS A 77 8.47 34.31 -0.77
N GLN A 78 8.08 34.31 0.50
CA GLN A 78 8.45 35.31 1.49
C GLN A 78 8.96 34.60 2.73
N LYS A 79 9.93 35.18 3.45
CA LYS A 79 10.41 34.59 4.71
C LYS A 79 9.23 34.32 5.64
N ALA A 80 9.22 33.12 6.20
CA ALA A 80 8.08 32.62 6.94
C ALA A 80 7.85 33.40 8.24
N SER A 81 6.58 33.52 8.61
CA SER A 81 6.20 34.01 9.93
C SER A 81 5.03 33.19 10.46
N PHE A 82 5.02 32.89 11.75
CA PHE A 82 3.94 32.11 12.35
C PHE A 82 3.60 32.60 13.75
N ARG A 83 2.37 32.31 14.18
CA ARG A 83 1.87 32.77 15.47
C ARG A 83 1.94 31.69 16.54
N ILE A 84 2.24 32.15 17.75
CA ILE A 84 2.25 31.36 18.97
C ILE A 84 1.36 32.04 20.02
N LYS A 85 0.90 31.24 20.96
CA LYS A 85 0.19 31.69 22.15
C LYS A 85 1.03 31.37 23.38
N VAL A 86 1.48 32.42 24.05
CA VAL A 86 2.16 32.31 25.35
C VAL A 86 1.13 32.40 26.46
N THR A 87 1.10 31.39 27.31
CA THR A 87 0.24 31.28 28.49
C THR A 87 1.11 31.21 29.73
N THR A 88 0.76 32.00 30.74
CA THR A 88 1.42 31.98 32.04
C THR A 88 0.41 31.75 33.16
N ALA A 89 0.84 31.09 34.22
CA ALA A 89 0.08 30.91 35.44
C ALA A 89 0.96 31.23 36.65
N PRO A 90 0.66 32.24 37.48
CA PRO A 90 -0.42 33.22 37.30
C PRO A 90 -0.20 34.13 36.08
N SER A 91 -1.27 34.70 35.54
CA SER A 91 -1.21 35.54 34.33
C SER A 91 -0.30 36.78 34.48
N SER A 92 -0.09 37.24 35.71
CA SER A 92 0.83 38.34 36.04
C SER A 92 2.29 38.04 35.68
N LEU A 93 2.69 36.76 35.60
CA LEU A 93 4.05 36.38 35.18
C LEU A 93 4.38 36.82 33.76
N LYS A 94 3.37 37.12 32.93
CA LYS A 94 3.61 37.52 31.54
C LYS A 94 4.44 38.80 31.41
N GLU A 95 4.30 39.72 32.37
CA GLU A 95 5.06 40.98 32.41
C GLU A 95 6.52 40.79 32.85
N ALA A 96 6.83 39.65 33.49
CA ALA A 96 8.17 39.31 33.96
C ALA A 96 8.96 38.41 33.01
N LEU A 97 8.39 38.07 31.84
CA LEU A 97 9.03 37.17 30.88
C LEU A 97 10.25 37.82 30.23
N GLN A 98 11.38 37.12 30.30
CA GLN A 98 12.55 37.38 29.49
C GLN A 98 12.57 36.37 28.33
N VAL A 99 12.80 36.86 27.11
CA VAL A 99 12.81 36.01 25.92
C VAL A 99 14.18 36.03 25.27
N GLU A 100 14.73 34.85 25.03
CA GLU A 100 15.93 34.66 24.23
C GLU A 100 15.56 33.83 22.99
N CYS A 101 15.93 34.33 21.80
CA CYS A 101 15.76 33.62 20.54
C CYS A 101 17.13 33.17 20.02
N SER A 102 17.17 32.03 19.33
CA SER A 102 18.31 31.67 18.49
C SER A 102 18.47 32.64 17.31
N ASP A 103 19.69 32.77 16.78
CA ASP A 103 20.07 33.78 15.77
C ASP A 103 19.22 33.75 14.48
N ASN A 104 18.56 32.63 14.21
CA ASN A 104 17.79 32.40 12.99
C ASN A 104 16.30 32.79 13.09
N VAL A 105 15.81 33.23 14.26
CA VAL A 105 14.41 33.66 14.44
C VAL A 105 14.29 34.88 15.34
N THR A 106 13.20 35.63 15.19
CA THR A 106 12.85 36.74 16.09
C THR A 106 11.42 36.58 16.58
N LEU A 107 11.13 37.06 17.79
CA LEU A 107 9.78 37.11 18.37
C LEU A 107 9.34 38.57 18.52
N SER A 108 8.10 38.87 18.13
CA SER A 108 7.49 40.19 18.31
C SER A 108 7.35 40.57 19.79
N GLU A 109 7.33 41.88 20.09
CA GLU A 109 7.25 42.41 21.46
C GLU A 109 6.01 41.96 22.23
N ASP A 110 4.91 41.65 21.54
CA ASP A 110 3.67 41.13 22.14
C ASP A 110 3.71 39.60 22.41
N TYR A 111 4.83 38.96 22.11
CA TYR A 111 5.09 37.53 22.21
C TYR A 111 4.16 36.66 21.37
N THR A 112 3.66 37.17 20.24
CA THR A 112 2.70 36.42 19.40
C THR A 112 3.26 35.94 18.07
N THR A 113 4.21 36.63 17.45
CA THR A 113 4.64 36.36 16.07
C THR A 113 6.12 36.06 16.01
N VAL A 114 6.44 34.86 15.54
CA VAL A 114 7.80 34.42 15.26
C VAL A 114 8.09 34.67 13.78
N THR A 115 9.22 35.32 13.48
CA THR A 115 9.69 35.56 12.10
C THR A 115 10.96 34.76 11.86
N VAL A 116 11.00 34.03 10.75
CA VAL A 116 12.16 33.26 10.30
C VAL A 116 13.13 34.15 9.56
N SER A 117 14.41 34.06 9.92
CA SER A 117 15.51 34.75 9.23
C SER A 117 16.33 33.77 8.41
N GLU A 118 16.78 32.66 9.00
CA GLU A 118 17.68 31.69 8.36
C GLU A 118 17.24 30.23 8.65
N PRO A 119 17.67 29.24 7.85
CA PRO A 119 17.41 27.83 8.13
C PRO A 119 18.25 27.29 9.30
N GLY A 120 17.85 26.15 9.87
CA GLY A 120 18.55 25.47 10.96
C GLY A 120 17.69 25.23 12.20
N GLU A 121 18.28 24.62 13.22
CA GLU A 121 17.63 24.44 14.52
C GLU A 121 17.32 25.80 15.16
N ALA A 122 16.13 25.95 15.72
CA ALA A 122 15.65 27.17 16.34
C ALA A 122 15.09 26.89 17.74
N CYS A 123 15.31 27.85 18.65
CA CYS A 123 14.82 27.79 20.01
C CYS A 123 14.38 29.17 20.47
N ILE A 124 13.21 29.24 21.11
CA ILE A 124 12.75 30.41 21.85
C ILE A 124 12.65 30.00 23.33
N ALA A 125 13.48 30.60 24.17
CA ALA A 125 13.46 30.38 25.60
C ALA A 125 12.63 31.47 26.27
N PHE A 126 11.62 31.06 27.03
CA PHE A 126 10.82 31.94 27.89
C PHE A 126 11.26 31.71 29.33
N LYS A 127 11.87 32.73 29.92
CA LYS A 127 12.47 32.69 31.26
C LYS A 127 11.78 33.68 32.19
N VAL A 128 11.87 33.42 33.48
CA VAL A 128 11.46 34.33 34.54
C VAL A 128 12.65 34.46 35.50
N ASP A 129 12.87 35.66 36.05
CA ASP A 129 13.92 35.90 37.06
C ASP A 129 13.51 35.35 38.44
N ASP A 130 13.16 34.07 38.47
CA ASP A 130 12.85 33.27 39.66
C ASP A 130 13.25 31.81 39.37
N GLU A 131 14.34 31.35 40.01
CA GLU A 131 14.89 30.00 39.84
C GLU A 131 13.91 28.86 40.16
N SER A 132 12.80 29.17 40.84
CA SER A 132 11.75 28.20 41.14
C SER A 132 10.67 28.06 40.06
N ILE A 133 10.78 28.80 38.95
CA ILE A 133 9.95 28.63 37.75
C ILE A 133 10.83 28.09 36.62
N SER A 134 10.50 26.91 36.10
CA SER A 134 11.28 26.32 35.01
C SER A 134 11.12 27.09 33.69
N ASP A 135 12.24 27.31 33.01
CA ASP A 135 12.27 27.84 31.64
C ASP A 135 11.43 26.99 30.70
N TYR A 136 10.68 27.65 29.82
CA TYR A 136 9.99 26.96 28.72
C TYR A 136 10.75 27.15 27.42
N LEU A 137 11.12 26.03 26.77
CA LEU A 137 11.84 26.03 25.50
C LEU A 137 10.91 25.60 24.37
N LEU A 138 10.62 26.53 23.46
CA LEU A 138 9.95 26.20 22.20
C LEU A 138 11.01 25.87 21.14
N LYS A 139 11.20 24.56 20.88
CA LYS A 139 12.18 24.05 19.90
C LYS A 139 11.52 23.63 18.60
N PHE A 140 12.15 23.95 17.47
CA PHE A 140 11.74 23.56 16.12
C PHE A 140 12.90 23.67 15.13
N THR A 141 12.75 23.15 13.92
CA THR A 141 13.75 23.24 12.86
C THR A 141 13.20 24.01 11.68
N VAL A 142 13.93 25.03 11.22
CA VAL A 142 13.65 25.73 9.97
C VAL A 142 14.28 24.97 8.82
N VAL A 143 13.44 24.46 7.92
CA VAL A 143 13.84 23.66 6.75
C VAL A 143 14.31 24.59 5.65
N LYS A 144 15.57 24.45 5.25
CA LYS A 144 16.17 25.19 4.13
C LYS A 144 15.37 24.99 2.85
N ASP A 145 15.07 26.11 2.18
CA ASP A 145 14.25 26.18 0.96
C ASP A 145 12.82 25.61 1.12
N GLY A 146 12.43 25.24 2.35
CA GLY A 146 11.15 24.65 2.67
C GLY A 146 10.01 25.66 2.58
N ILE A 147 8.89 25.25 2.01
CA ILE A 147 7.69 26.06 1.87
C ILE A 147 6.61 25.56 2.82
N ASN A 148 6.11 26.43 3.68
CA ASN A 148 4.95 26.14 4.52
C ASN A 148 3.69 26.04 3.63
N VAL A 149 3.02 24.89 3.69
CA VAL A 149 1.79 24.59 2.94
C VAL A 149 0.60 24.54 3.89
N PHE A 150 -0.38 25.41 3.63
CA PHE A 150 -1.59 25.56 4.42
C PHE A 150 -2.87 25.12 3.68
N ASP A 151 -2.81 25.05 2.35
CA ASP A 151 -3.95 24.66 1.51
C ASP A 151 -3.50 23.87 0.27
N TYR A 152 -4.49 23.35 -0.47
CA TYR A 152 -4.26 22.51 -1.61
C TYR A 152 -3.62 23.21 -2.81
N ASN A 153 -3.88 24.51 -3.04
CA ASN A 153 -3.26 25.22 -4.16
C ASN A 153 -1.77 25.49 -3.90
N GLN A 154 -1.41 25.73 -2.64
CA GLN A 154 0.00 25.79 -2.22
C GLN A 154 0.68 24.42 -2.34
N LEU A 155 -0.03 23.33 -2.01
CA LEU A 155 0.48 21.98 -2.25
C LEU A 155 0.77 21.76 -3.74
N LEU A 156 -0.19 22.07 -4.63
CA LEU A 156 -0.02 21.94 -6.08
C LEU A 156 1.15 22.77 -6.60
N TYR A 157 1.30 24.01 -6.13
CA TYR A 157 2.44 24.88 -6.49
C TYR A 157 3.78 24.20 -6.18
N CYS A 158 3.89 23.53 -5.03
CA CYS A 158 5.13 22.86 -4.62
C CYS A 158 5.35 21.51 -5.32
N THR A 159 4.27 20.87 -5.79
CA THR A 159 4.25 19.50 -6.30
C THR A 159 3.88 19.48 -7.78
N ASN A 160 2.63 19.17 -8.12
CA ASN A 160 2.19 18.87 -9.49
C ASN A 160 2.41 20.00 -10.50
N ALA A 161 2.35 21.27 -10.06
CA ALA A 161 2.57 22.43 -10.93
C ALA A 161 4.05 22.83 -11.04
N SER A 162 4.92 22.30 -10.18
CA SER A 162 6.36 22.56 -10.22
C SER A 162 7.06 21.55 -11.13
N GLN A 163 7.94 22.04 -12.01
CA GLN A 163 8.72 21.14 -12.88
C GLN A 163 9.80 20.35 -12.11
N SER A 164 10.37 20.95 -11.07
CA SER A 164 11.48 20.39 -10.28
C SER A 164 11.11 20.08 -8.84
N GLY A 165 9.85 20.30 -8.45
CA GLY A 165 9.39 20.20 -7.07
C GLY A 165 9.96 21.28 -6.14
N GLU A 166 9.31 21.45 -5.00
CA GLU A 166 9.76 22.28 -3.88
C GLU A 166 9.74 21.45 -2.60
N THR A 167 10.62 21.78 -1.65
CA THR A 167 10.59 21.13 -0.34
C THR A 167 9.32 21.56 0.39
N VAL A 168 8.47 20.60 0.75
CA VAL A 168 7.17 20.86 1.37
C VAL A 168 7.27 20.76 2.89
N VAL A 169 6.68 21.71 3.60
CA VAL A 169 6.45 21.62 5.05
C VAL A 169 4.95 21.83 5.31
N LEU A 170 4.22 20.75 5.58
CA LEU A 170 2.80 20.84 5.90
C LEU A 170 2.59 21.57 7.23
N ARG A 171 1.63 22.50 7.21
CA ARG A 171 1.21 23.28 8.38
C ARG A 171 -0.27 23.11 8.71
N LYS A 172 -1.02 22.34 7.91
CA LYS A 172 -2.41 21.94 8.15
C LYS A 172 -2.67 20.56 7.54
N SER A 173 -3.70 19.88 8.03
CA SER A 173 -4.22 18.69 7.36
C SER A 173 -5.05 19.09 6.13
N LEU A 174 -4.82 18.44 4.99
CA LEU A 174 -5.69 18.54 3.83
C LEU A 174 -6.65 17.35 3.83
N GLN A 175 -7.93 17.63 4.10
CA GLN A 175 -8.93 16.63 4.44
C GLN A 175 -10.04 16.50 3.39
N SER A 176 -10.73 15.37 3.39
CA SER A 176 -12.01 15.24 2.71
C SER A 176 -13.02 16.22 3.31
N ARG A 177 -14.05 16.58 2.54
CA ARG A 177 -15.12 17.45 3.05
C ARG A 177 -15.88 16.84 4.22
N ALA A 178 -16.28 15.57 4.09
CA ALA A 178 -17.08 14.88 5.11
C ALA A 178 -16.34 14.80 6.45
N TYR A 179 -15.05 14.46 6.43
CA TYR A 179 -14.25 14.34 7.64
C TYR A 179 -13.90 15.73 8.21
N GLY A 180 -13.44 16.65 7.37
CA GLY A 180 -13.03 17.98 7.81
C GLY A 180 -14.15 18.78 8.49
N GLU A 181 -15.34 18.82 7.87
CA GLU A 181 -16.49 19.59 8.39
C GLU A 181 -17.05 18.99 9.70
N SER A 182 -16.88 17.69 9.95
CA SER A 182 -17.50 17.00 11.09
C SER A 182 -16.57 16.76 12.28
N ALA A 183 -15.25 16.64 12.05
CA ALA A 183 -14.31 16.15 13.05
C ALA A 183 -13.25 17.15 13.50
N LEU A 184 -13.02 18.25 12.77
CA LEU A 184 -11.86 19.13 12.99
C LEU A 184 -12.25 20.60 13.20
N SER A 185 -11.49 21.29 14.05
CA SER A 185 -11.61 22.74 14.24
C SER A 185 -11.15 23.49 12.99
N ALA A 186 -11.88 24.55 12.61
CA ALA A 186 -11.69 25.29 11.35
C ALA A 186 -10.25 25.78 11.06
N ASN A 187 -9.42 26.01 12.09
CA ASN A 187 -8.06 26.52 11.89
C ASN A 187 -7.01 25.46 11.53
N ASN A 188 -7.28 24.17 11.72
CA ASN A 188 -6.27 23.11 11.61
C ASN A 188 -6.33 22.28 10.31
N TRP A 189 -7.26 22.60 9.41
CA TRP A 189 -7.43 21.85 8.17
C TRP A 189 -7.86 22.74 6.99
N ALA A 190 -7.73 22.20 5.79
CA ALA A 190 -8.28 22.73 4.53
C ALA A 190 -8.73 21.56 3.64
N TYR A 191 -9.50 21.82 2.59
CA TYR A 191 -9.89 20.76 1.65
C TYR A 191 -8.68 20.23 0.88
N PHE A 192 -8.63 18.91 0.68
CA PHE A 192 -7.87 18.31 -0.40
C PHE A 192 -8.71 18.39 -1.69
N GLY A 193 -8.25 19.16 -2.69
CA GLY A 193 -9.00 19.45 -3.91
C GLY A 193 -9.73 20.80 -3.90
N ASN A 194 -9.89 21.40 -5.08
CA ASN A 194 -10.68 22.61 -5.27
C ASN A 194 -12.18 22.28 -5.38
N TYR A 195 -12.91 22.47 -4.27
CA TYR A 195 -14.34 22.17 -4.17
C TYR A 195 -15.21 23.39 -4.55
N ASP A 196 -16.06 23.25 -5.58
CA ASP A 196 -17.07 24.24 -5.95
C ASP A 196 -18.33 24.02 -5.10
N SER A 197 -18.56 24.91 -4.14
CA SER A 197 -19.70 24.81 -3.22
C SER A 197 -21.06 25.02 -3.89
N ALA A 198 -21.12 25.75 -5.02
CA ALA A 198 -22.36 25.99 -5.75
C ALA A 198 -22.76 24.76 -6.58
N LYS A 199 -21.79 24.11 -7.22
CA LYS A 199 -22.01 22.89 -8.02
C LYS A 199 -21.98 21.61 -7.20
N LYS A 200 -21.43 21.68 -5.98
CA LYS A 200 -21.15 20.53 -5.11
C LYS A 200 -20.24 19.50 -5.74
N THR A 201 -19.20 19.97 -6.43
CA THR A 201 -18.27 19.12 -7.20
C THR A 201 -16.83 19.52 -6.94
N TYR A 202 -15.93 18.55 -6.96
CA TYR A 202 -14.50 18.83 -7.10
C TYR A 202 -14.16 19.08 -8.56
N ASN A 203 -13.14 19.89 -8.81
CA ASN A 203 -12.53 20.03 -10.12
C ASN A 203 -11.05 19.67 -10.00
N PHE A 204 -10.64 18.54 -10.58
CA PHE A 204 -9.23 18.12 -10.63
C PHE A 204 -8.60 18.33 -12.01
N LYS A 205 -9.33 18.96 -12.94
CA LYS A 205 -8.88 19.18 -14.31
C LYS A 205 -7.64 20.09 -14.30
N ASN A 206 -6.52 19.58 -14.82
CA ASN A 206 -5.18 20.19 -14.79
C ASN A 206 -4.51 20.28 -13.42
N GLU A 207 -5.05 19.62 -12.39
CA GLU A 207 -4.48 19.59 -11.05
C GLU A 207 -3.70 18.31 -10.77
N ILE A 208 -4.07 17.22 -11.44
CA ILE A 208 -3.41 15.92 -11.31
C ILE A 208 -2.22 15.80 -12.25
N TYR A 209 -1.23 15.03 -11.82
CA TYR A 209 -0.15 14.57 -12.68
C TYR A 209 -0.56 13.24 -13.32
N SER A 210 -0.12 12.99 -14.55
CA SER A 210 -0.31 11.71 -15.23
C SER A 210 1.04 11.23 -15.74
N LEU A 211 1.34 9.95 -15.53
CA LEU A 211 2.48 9.30 -16.15
C LEU A 211 2.02 8.08 -16.95
N GLN A 212 2.74 7.79 -18.03
CA GLN A 212 2.63 6.49 -18.67
C GLN A 212 3.06 5.43 -17.66
N THR A 213 2.35 4.31 -17.60
CA THR A 213 2.68 3.24 -16.67
C THR A 213 4.12 2.77 -16.86
N LYS A 214 4.82 2.56 -15.74
CA LYS A 214 6.15 1.96 -15.73
C LYS A 214 6.09 0.43 -15.78
N TYR A 215 4.91 -0.15 -15.54
CA TYR A 215 4.69 -1.60 -15.63
C TYR A 215 4.62 -2.05 -17.10
N ASN A 216 4.69 -3.36 -17.35
CA ASN A 216 4.61 -3.90 -18.71
C ASN A 216 3.26 -3.55 -19.37
N ASN A 217 3.29 -2.66 -20.37
CA ASN A 217 2.13 -2.18 -21.11
C ASN A 217 1.97 -2.81 -22.51
N ARG A 218 2.74 -3.86 -22.82
CA ARG A 218 2.74 -4.49 -24.15
C ARG A 218 1.36 -4.99 -24.56
N TYR A 219 0.59 -5.53 -23.61
CA TYR A 219 -0.80 -5.93 -23.83
C TYR A 219 -1.67 -4.75 -24.28
N ILE A 220 -1.61 -3.61 -23.57
CA ILE A 220 -2.37 -2.40 -23.90
C ILE A 220 -2.02 -1.91 -25.31
N MET A 221 -0.72 -1.87 -25.64
CA MET A 221 -0.26 -1.48 -26.97
C MET A 221 -0.83 -2.37 -28.07
N GLN A 222 -0.81 -3.69 -27.88
CA GLN A 222 -1.35 -4.66 -28.85
C GLN A 222 -2.88 -4.58 -28.94
N TYR A 223 -3.58 -4.42 -27.82
CA TYR A 223 -5.03 -4.31 -27.78
C TYR A 223 -5.53 -3.05 -28.51
N ASN A 224 -4.80 -1.94 -28.37
CA ASN A 224 -5.14 -0.66 -28.99
C ASN A 224 -4.83 -0.60 -30.48
N ASP A 225 -4.01 -1.52 -31.01
CA ASP A 225 -3.61 -1.52 -32.42
C ASP A 225 -4.85 -1.74 -33.31
N GLY A 226 -5.05 -0.83 -34.27
CA GLY A 226 -6.22 -0.84 -35.16
C GLY A 226 -7.57 -0.45 -34.54
N LYS A 227 -7.65 -0.11 -33.24
CA LYS A 227 -8.91 0.31 -32.58
C LYS A 227 -9.19 1.83 -32.67
N PRO A 228 -10.47 2.25 -32.74
CA PRO A 228 -10.83 3.66 -32.65
C PRO A 228 -10.56 4.20 -31.24
N GLU A 229 -10.31 5.50 -31.13
CA GLU A 229 -9.94 6.15 -29.85
C GLU A 229 -10.95 5.92 -28.72
N SER A 230 -12.25 5.80 -29.05
CA SER A 230 -13.32 5.52 -28.09
C SER A 230 -13.26 4.13 -27.45
N GLU A 231 -12.49 3.20 -28.03
CA GLU A 231 -12.35 1.82 -27.57
C GLU A 231 -10.96 1.52 -27.01
N LYS A 232 -10.03 2.49 -27.08
CA LYS A 232 -8.67 2.31 -26.59
C LYS A 232 -8.62 2.36 -25.07
N ILE A 233 -7.73 1.55 -24.53
CA ILE A 233 -7.35 1.57 -23.12
C ILE A 233 -6.22 2.58 -22.95
N SER A 234 -6.33 3.48 -21.97
CA SER A 234 -5.22 4.36 -21.61
C SER A 234 -4.10 3.55 -20.97
N ASP A 235 -2.85 3.85 -21.31
CA ASP A 235 -1.66 3.35 -20.62
C ASP A 235 -1.12 4.36 -19.59
N PHE A 236 -1.90 5.37 -19.22
CA PHE A 236 -1.55 6.36 -18.21
C PHE A 236 -2.22 6.06 -16.87
N VAL A 237 -1.49 6.32 -15.79
CA VAL A 237 -2.02 6.33 -14.42
C VAL A 237 -2.11 7.77 -13.90
N ASN A 238 -3.15 8.05 -13.12
CA ASN A 238 -3.33 9.35 -12.49
C ASN A 238 -2.61 9.41 -11.13
N VAL A 239 -2.02 10.56 -10.84
CA VAL A 239 -1.28 10.86 -9.62
C VAL A 239 -1.89 12.07 -8.93
N GLY A 240 -2.28 11.91 -7.67
CA GLY A 240 -2.82 12.97 -6.83
C GLY A 240 -1.77 14.02 -6.44
N VAL A 241 -0.63 13.57 -5.92
CA VAL A 241 0.48 14.42 -5.47
C VAL A 241 1.80 13.81 -5.97
N ARG A 242 2.54 14.56 -6.78
CA ARG A 242 3.87 14.20 -7.28
C ARG A 242 4.96 14.91 -6.47
N VAL A 243 5.82 14.14 -5.81
CA VAL A 243 6.86 14.63 -4.90
C VAL A 243 8.25 14.36 -5.48
N GLN A 244 8.99 15.44 -5.69
CA GLN A 244 10.33 15.43 -6.30
C GLN A 244 11.42 16.01 -5.37
N LYS A 245 11.05 16.41 -4.14
CA LYS A 245 11.94 16.90 -3.08
C LYS A 245 11.42 16.47 -1.71
N ASP A 246 12.19 16.75 -0.66
CA ASP A 246 11.83 16.49 0.73
C ASP A 246 10.40 16.95 1.09
N PHE A 247 9.74 16.16 1.94
CA PHE A 247 8.37 16.38 2.35
C PHE A 247 8.22 16.17 3.86
N TYR A 248 8.01 17.26 4.60
CA TYR A 248 7.84 17.25 6.06
C TYR A 248 6.37 17.41 6.42
N GLY A 249 5.76 16.35 6.95
CA GLY A 249 4.34 16.28 7.23
C GLY A 249 3.90 16.83 8.59
N ASN A 250 4.79 16.90 9.59
CA ASN A 250 4.47 17.36 10.95
C ASN A 250 3.21 16.68 11.57
N GLY A 251 3.01 15.39 11.30
CA GLY A 251 1.86 14.61 11.76
C GLY A 251 0.53 14.98 11.10
N TYR A 252 0.51 15.88 10.11
CA TYR A 252 -0.69 16.27 9.37
C TYR A 252 -1.08 15.22 8.34
N THR A 253 -2.36 15.24 7.97
CA THR A 253 -2.94 14.29 7.02
C THR A 253 -3.10 14.88 5.64
N LEU A 254 -2.77 14.10 4.60
CA LEU A 254 -3.29 14.25 3.25
C LEU A 254 -4.31 13.15 3.00
N ASN A 255 -5.58 13.57 2.90
CA ASN A 255 -6.69 12.68 2.67
C ASN A 255 -7.24 12.87 1.26
N MET A 256 -6.91 11.91 0.42
CA MET A 256 -7.12 11.92 -1.02
C MET A 256 -8.44 11.25 -1.42
N HIS A 257 -9.39 11.12 -0.48
CA HIS A 257 -10.70 10.49 -0.70
C HIS A 257 -11.42 11.02 -1.95
N ALA A 258 -11.34 12.32 -2.22
CA ALA A 258 -12.01 12.95 -3.36
C ALA A 258 -11.44 12.52 -4.73
N LEU A 259 -10.22 11.95 -4.81
CA LEU A 259 -9.68 11.39 -6.06
C LEU A 259 -10.41 10.10 -6.45
N ALA A 260 -10.70 9.25 -5.46
CA ALA A 260 -11.36 7.97 -5.65
C ALA A 260 -12.88 8.11 -5.64
N TYR A 261 -13.43 8.89 -4.72
CA TYR A 261 -14.87 9.01 -4.46
C TYR A 261 -15.28 10.48 -4.27
N PRO A 262 -15.25 11.31 -5.34
CA PRO A 262 -15.65 12.71 -5.29
C PRO A 262 -17.13 12.92 -4.92
N TYR A 263 -17.98 11.91 -5.14
CA TYR A 263 -19.41 11.92 -4.83
C TYR A 263 -19.66 10.79 -3.83
N GLY A 264 -20.10 11.12 -2.61
CA GLY A 264 -20.34 10.16 -1.52
C GLY A 264 -21.57 9.26 -1.73
N GLU A 265 -21.82 8.80 -2.96
CA GLU A 265 -22.89 7.84 -3.24
C GLU A 265 -22.46 6.45 -2.79
N ILE A 266 -23.16 5.95 -1.78
CA ILE A 266 -22.96 4.62 -1.20
C ILE A 266 -24.11 3.74 -1.65
N ALA A 267 -23.80 2.64 -2.35
CA ALA A 267 -24.74 1.55 -2.57
C ALA A 267 -24.56 0.49 -1.48
N SER A 268 -25.64 -0.24 -1.18
CA SER A 268 -25.56 -1.45 -0.36
C SER A 268 -25.66 -2.67 -1.26
N VAL A 269 -24.61 -3.49 -1.28
CA VAL A 269 -24.59 -4.77 -2.00
C VAL A 269 -24.34 -5.88 -0.97
N SER A 270 -25.31 -6.76 -0.80
CA SER A 270 -25.25 -7.89 0.17
C SER A 270 -24.96 -7.46 1.61
N GLY A 271 -25.44 -6.29 2.04
CA GLY A 271 -25.24 -5.75 3.39
C GLY A 271 -23.91 -5.02 3.59
N GLU A 272 -23.04 -4.98 2.58
CA GLU A 272 -21.83 -4.15 2.57
C GLU A 272 -22.09 -2.82 1.85
N GLU A 273 -21.59 -1.73 2.43
CA GLU A 273 -21.58 -0.42 1.80
C GLU A 273 -20.42 -0.32 0.82
N ILE A 274 -20.70 -0.03 -0.44
CA ILE A 274 -19.70 0.20 -1.49
C ILE A 274 -19.90 1.58 -2.10
N ASN A 275 -18.80 2.24 -2.46
CA ASN A 275 -18.87 3.51 -3.17
C ASN A 275 -19.15 3.25 -4.66
N VAL A 276 -20.09 3.98 -5.24
CA VAL A 276 -20.45 3.85 -6.66
C VAL A 276 -19.57 4.75 -7.51
N LEU A 277 -18.97 4.20 -8.57
CA LEU A 277 -18.23 4.99 -9.55
C LEU A 277 -19.20 5.73 -10.49
N THR A 278 -18.95 7.02 -10.69
CA THR A 278 -19.53 7.85 -11.75
C THR A 278 -18.50 8.06 -12.87
N PRO A 279 -18.90 8.57 -14.05
CA PRO A 279 -17.98 8.95 -15.12
C PRO A 279 -16.97 10.06 -14.78
N GLU A 280 -17.11 10.70 -13.62
CA GLU A 280 -16.23 11.78 -13.16
C GLU A 280 -15.16 11.32 -12.14
N ASN A 281 -15.23 10.08 -11.63
CA ASN A 281 -14.19 9.52 -10.76
C ASN A 281 -12.84 9.40 -11.50
N LEU A 282 -11.76 9.84 -10.86
CA LEU A 282 -10.43 9.76 -11.46
C LEU A 282 -9.80 8.39 -11.29
N PHE A 283 -9.93 7.80 -10.10
CA PHE A 283 -9.43 6.45 -9.87
C PHE A 283 -10.51 5.45 -10.27
N ARG A 284 -10.13 4.54 -11.17
CA ARG A 284 -11.04 3.52 -11.73
C ARG A 284 -10.48 2.11 -11.57
N GLY A 285 -9.48 1.95 -10.71
CA GLY A 285 -8.73 0.72 -10.53
C GLY A 285 -7.52 0.62 -11.47
N PRO A 286 -6.81 -0.52 -11.39
CA PRO A 286 -5.51 -0.67 -12.02
C PRO A 286 -5.61 -0.91 -13.52
N LEU A 287 -4.54 -0.56 -14.22
CA LEU A 287 -4.41 -0.85 -15.64
C LEU A 287 -4.31 -2.37 -15.87
N PRO A 288 -4.86 -2.89 -16.97
CA PRO A 288 -4.72 -4.30 -17.32
C PRO A 288 -3.27 -4.62 -17.68
N PHE A 289 -2.71 -5.65 -17.05
CA PHE A 289 -1.51 -6.30 -17.56
C PHE A 289 -1.86 -7.28 -18.67
N TYR A 290 -2.94 -8.05 -18.48
CA TYR A 290 -3.45 -9.00 -19.45
C TYR A 290 -4.94 -9.26 -19.20
N SER A 291 -5.70 -9.49 -20.28
CA SER A 291 -7.08 -9.97 -20.20
C SER A 291 -7.28 -11.07 -21.22
N LEU A 292 -7.83 -12.19 -20.79
CA LEU A 292 -8.40 -13.19 -21.69
C LEU A 292 -9.87 -12.81 -21.97
N GLY A 293 -10.18 -12.52 -23.23
CA GLY A 293 -11.48 -11.95 -23.62
C GLY A 293 -11.50 -10.42 -23.57
N ASP A 294 -12.70 -9.85 -23.81
CA ASP A 294 -12.91 -8.40 -23.81
C ASP A 294 -12.62 -7.81 -22.43
N ILE A 295 -11.95 -6.66 -22.38
CA ILE A 295 -11.56 -6.05 -21.10
C ILE A 295 -12.74 -5.58 -20.26
N SER A 296 -13.88 -5.29 -20.87
CA SER A 296 -15.10 -4.91 -20.16
C SER A 296 -15.78 -6.10 -19.48
N GLN A 297 -15.54 -7.31 -19.99
CA GLN A 297 -16.04 -8.58 -19.44
C GLN A 297 -14.99 -9.69 -19.60
N PRO A 298 -13.86 -9.60 -18.88
CA PRO A 298 -12.76 -10.54 -19.06
C PRO A 298 -13.14 -11.90 -18.48
N ILE A 299 -12.77 -13.00 -19.14
CA ILE A 299 -12.86 -14.33 -18.51
C ILE A 299 -11.92 -14.38 -17.31
N VAL A 300 -10.69 -13.90 -17.53
CA VAL A 300 -9.62 -13.79 -16.55
C VAL A 300 -8.85 -12.51 -16.88
N ALA A 301 -8.66 -11.63 -15.91
CA ALA A 301 -7.78 -10.48 -16.05
C ALA A 301 -6.77 -10.41 -14.91
N ALA A 302 -5.55 -10.05 -15.28
CA ALA A 302 -4.48 -9.68 -14.38
C ALA A 302 -4.18 -8.19 -14.52
N TYR A 303 -3.86 -7.56 -13.41
CA TYR A 303 -3.67 -6.11 -13.34
C TYR A 303 -2.22 -5.73 -13.10
N GLY A 304 -1.84 -4.56 -13.60
CA GLY A 304 -0.55 -3.93 -13.39
C GLY A 304 -0.66 -2.74 -12.44
N GLN A 305 -0.01 -1.63 -12.80
CA GLN A 305 0.03 -0.42 -11.99
C GLN A 305 -1.35 0.23 -11.84
N ASP A 306 -1.63 0.79 -10.66
CA ASP A 306 -2.85 1.53 -10.35
C ASP A 306 -2.58 3.04 -10.27
N ASN A 307 -3.65 3.81 -10.20
CA ASN A 307 -3.61 5.23 -9.86
C ASN A 307 -2.98 5.41 -8.47
N ILE A 308 -2.31 6.55 -8.29
CA ILE A 308 -1.43 6.80 -7.15
C ILE A 308 -1.92 8.04 -6.41
N GLY A 309 -2.12 7.94 -5.10
CA GLY A 309 -2.39 9.10 -4.26
C GLY A 309 -1.15 10.01 -4.16
N PHE A 310 -0.06 9.46 -3.64
CA PHE A 310 1.18 10.15 -3.35
C PHE A 310 2.37 9.45 -4.01
N TYR A 311 2.99 10.08 -5.01
CA TYR A 311 4.04 9.50 -5.84
C TYR A 311 5.38 10.21 -5.61
N VAL A 312 6.39 9.47 -5.18
CA VAL A 312 7.76 9.97 -4.96
C VAL A 312 8.64 9.49 -6.11
N ASP A 313 9.05 10.42 -6.99
CA ASP A 313 9.80 10.10 -8.20
C ASP A 313 11.08 10.91 -8.41
N GLY A 314 11.49 11.69 -7.40
CA GLY A 314 12.86 12.18 -7.31
C GLY A 314 13.73 11.31 -6.41
N ASP A 315 15.04 11.50 -6.54
CA ASP A 315 16.07 10.80 -5.77
C ASP A 315 16.50 11.63 -4.54
N ASP A 316 17.15 10.98 -3.57
CA ASP A 316 17.70 11.64 -2.37
C ASP A 316 16.62 12.38 -1.53
N ILE A 317 15.40 11.84 -1.49
CA ILE A 317 14.24 12.45 -0.82
C ILE A 317 14.00 11.86 0.56
N THR A 318 13.73 12.71 1.54
CA THR A 318 13.11 12.31 2.82
C THR A 318 11.64 12.74 2.88
N VAL A 319 10.75 11.78 3.07
CA VAL A 319 9.36 12.01 3.49
C VAL A 319 9.25 11.66 4.97
N ASN A 320 8.88 12.64 5.80
CA ASN A 320 8.86 12.48 7.25
C ASN A 320 7.48 12.84 7.85
N ASP A 321 6.97 11.99 8.73
CA ASP A 321 5.86 12.28 9.64
C ASP A 321 4.60 12.80 8.92
N VAL A 322 4.20 12.15 7.82
CA VAL A 322 2.95 12.45 7.10
C VAL A 322 1.95 11.31 7.26
N LYS A 323 0.67 11.67 7.38
CA LYS A 323 -0.44 10.70 7.34
C LYS A 323 -1.07 10.71 5.95
N LEU A 324 -1.04 9.60 5.24
CA LEU A 324 -1.58 9.47 3.89
C LEU A 324 -2.76 8.51 3.89
N GLN A 325 -3.86 8.91 3.26
CA GLN A 325 -4.99 8.02 3.03
C GLN A 325 -5.75 8.35 1.75
N ASN A 326 -6.22 7.32 1.03
CA ASN A 326 -7.05 7.50 -0.16
C ASN A 326 -8.56 7.35 0.12
N CYS A 327 -8.96 7.07 1.37
CA CYS A 327 -10.36 6.94 1.77
C CYS A 327 -10.57 7.21 3.26
N ASP A 328 -11.75 7.73 3.63
CA ASP A 328 -12.09 8.15 5.01
C ASP A 328 -12.37 6.97 5.96
N ASN A 329 -13.15 5.98 5.51
CA ASN A 329 -13.65 4.91 6.37
C ASN A 329 -13.56 3.55 5.66
N VAL A 330 -13.05 2.55 6.40
CA VAL A 330 -12.86 1.19 5.89
C VAL A 330 -13.52 0.18 6.83
N ASN A 331 -14.75 -0.19 6.52
CA ASN A 331 -15.47 -1.29 7.19
C ASN A 331 -15.49 -2.58 6.35
N SER A 332 -15.18 -2.53 5.06
CA SER A 332 -15.01 -3.68 4.15
C SER A 332 -13.82 -3.43 3.20
N TYR A 333 -13.18 -4.51 2.74
CA TYR A 333 -12.13 -4.44 1.72
C TYR A 333 -12.67 -3.93 0.37
N LYS A 334 -13.95 -4.13 0.07
CA LYS A 334 -14.57 -3.64 -1.18
C LYS A 334 -14.55 -2.11 -1.31
N LYS A 335 -14.55 -1.38 -0.19
CA LYS A 335 -14.41 0.10 -0.21
C LYS A 335 -13.04 0.57 -0.70
N LEU A 336 -12.08 -0.34 -0.83
CA LEU A 336 -10.71 -0.05 -1.25
C LEU A 336 -10.46 -0.37 -2.73
N GLU A 337 -11.39 -1.03 -3.41
CA GLU A 337 -11.21 -1.57 -4.77
C GLU A 337 -10.75 -0.52 -5.80
N TYR A 338 -11.25 0.70 -5.69
CA TYR A 338 -10.93 1.80 -6.62
C TYR A 338 -10.09 2.90 -5.97
N THR A 339 -9.51 2.63 -4.80
CA THR A 339 -8.70 3.64 -4.07
C THR A 339 -7.25 3.70 -4.54
N GLY A 340 -6.83 2.78 -5.41
CA GLY A 340 -5.47 2.76 -5.97
C GLY A 340 -4.38 2.53 -4.93
N THR A 341 -3.16 2.94 -5.29
CA THR A 341 -1.99 2.92 -4.41
C THR A 341 -1.93 4.20 -3.59
N VAL A 342 -1.79 4.12 -2.26
CA VAL A 342 -1.73 5.34 -1.41
C VAL A 342 -0.40 6.06 -1.57
N CYS A 343 0.70 5.34 -1.44
CA CYS A 343 2.04 5.85 -1.65
C CYS A 343 2.83 4.96 -2.59
N GLU A 344 3.38 5.52 -3.66
CA GLU A 344 4.31 4.83 -4.54
C GLU A 344 5.66 5.55 -4.60
N VAL A 345 6.75 4.80 -4.45
CA VAL A 345 8.12 5.30 -4.60
C VAL A 345 8.73 4.70 -5.86
N SER A 346 9.44 5.53 -6.62
CA SER A 346 10.21 5.10 -7.80
C SER A 346 11.60 5.73 -7.92
N GLY A 347 11.95 6.69 -7.06
CA GLY A 347 13.30 7.25 -6.97
C GLY A 347 14.25 6.40 -6.12
N ASP A 348 15.54 6.67 -6.26
CA ASP A 348 16.63 6.03 -5.53
C ASP A 348 17.02 6.83 -4.28
N ASN A 349 17.58 6.14 -3.28
CA ASN A 349 18.00 6.73 -2.00
C ASN A 349 16.89 7.54 -1.29
N VAL A 350 15.67 7.04 -1.35
CA VAL A 350 14.50 7.65 -0.70
C VAL A 350 14.33 7.10 0.72
N THR A 351 14.02 7.97 1.67
CA THR A 351 13.62 7.60 3.04
C THR A 351 12.17 8.00 3.30
N ILE A 352 11.31 7.03 3.59
CA ILE A 352 9.94 7.26 4.07
C ILE A 352 9.94 6.91 5.55
N LYS A 353 9.78 7.91 6.44
CA LYS A 353 9.91 7.70 7.88
C LYS A 353 8.81 8.33 8.72
N ASN A 354 8.49 7.69 9.84
CA ASN A 354 7.51 8.16 10.82
C ASN A 354 6.09 8.36 10.24
N CYS A 355 5.78 7.74 9.10
CA CYS A 355 4.53 7.96 8.38
C CYS A 355 3.44 6.98 8.79
N GLU A 356 2.19 7.43 8.68
CA GLU A 356 1.01 6.56 8.70
C GLU A 356 0.44 6.50 7.29
N ILE A 357 0.38 5.32 6.68
CA ILE A 357 -0.08 5.17 5.29
C ILE A 357 -1.23 4.16 5.30
N SER A 358 -2.40 4.53 4.77
CA SER A 358 -3.58 3.71 4.98
C SER A 358 -4.66 3.82 3.92
N ASN A 359 -5.55 2.83 3.92
CA ASN A 359 -6.81 2.84 3.16
C ASN A 359 -6.57 2.92 1.64
N GLY A 360 -5.91 1.88 1.10
CA GLY A 360 -5.67 1.73 -0.34
C GLY A 360 -6.01 0.34 -0.86
N LYS A 361 -6.11 0.17 -2.18
CA LYS A 361 -6.05 -1.17 -2.78
C LYS A 361 -4.70 -1.80 -2.44
N THR A 362 -3.65 -1.02 -2.66
CA THR A 362 -2.29 -1.21 -2.14
C THR A 362 -1.92 0.00 -1.30
N VAL A 363 -1.34 -0.18 -0.12
CA VAL A 363 -0.99 0.97 0.74
C VAL A 363 0.35 1.58 0.31
N PHE A 364 1.36 0.76 0.13
CA PHE A 364 2.69 1.19 -0.28
C PHE A 364 3.19 0.35 -1.45
N ARG A 365 3.72 0.99 -2.49
CA ARG A 365 4.35 0.31 -3.63
C ARG A 365 5.75 0.88 -3.87
N ALA A 366 6.73 0.01 -4.10
CA ALA A 366 8.07 0.44 -4.49
C ALA A 366 8.64 -0.51 -5.55
N PHE A 367 8.83 0.01 -6.75
CA PHE A 367 9.28 -0.77 -7.89
C PHE A 367 10.53 -0.16 -8.50
N SER A 368 11.55 -0.99 -8.69
CA SER A 368 12.84 -0.58 -9.24
C SER A 368 13.55 0.51 -8.42
N CYS A 369 13.45 0.46 -7.09
CA CYS A 369 14.05 1.45 -6.18
C CYS A 369 15.29 0.88 -5.49
N ASN A 370 16.41 1.59 -5.57
CA ASN A 370 17.65 1.24 -4.87
C ASN A 370 17.80 2.07 -3.59
N ALA A 371 18.28 1.42 -2.53
CA ALA A 371 18.51 2.05 -1.23
C ALA A 371 17.27 2.75 -0.64
N LEU A 372 16.08 2.18 -0.84
CA LEU A 372 14.86 2.69 -0.20
C LEU A 372 14.84 2.29 1.27
N LYS A 373 14.68 3.26 2.16
CA LYS A 373 14.46 3.03 3.60
C LYS A 373 13.02 3.39 3.98
N VAL A 374 12.29 2.40 4.48
CA VAL A 374 10.97 2.59 5.10
C VAL A 374 11.12 2.38 6.60
N ASP A 375 11.07 3.46 7.37
CA ASP A 375 11.52 3.50 8.75
C ASP A 375 10.43 3.97 9.70
N ASN A 376 10.10 3.18 10.71
CA ASN A 376 9.13 3.56 11.72
C ASN A 376 7.77 4.00 11.12
N CYS A 377 7.30 3.26 10.12
CA CYS A 377 6.02 3.54 9.44
C CYS A 377 4.93 2.59 9.93
N TYR A 378 3.69 3.08 9.95
CA TYR A 378 2.50 2.28 10.22
C TYR A 378 1.63 2.18 8.97
N MET A 379 1.48 0.96 8.46
CA MET A 379 0.70 0.66 7.27
C MET A 379 -0.56 -0.13 7.64
N ARG A 380 -1.72 0.36 7.22
CA ARG A 380 -3.00 -0.31 7.55
C ARG A 380 -4.07 -0.25 6.49
N ASN A 381 -4.99 -1.21 6.55
CA ASN A 381 -6.20 -1.28 5.72
C ASN A 381 -5.88 -1.31 4.23
N SER A 382 -5.52 -2.49 3.73
CA SER A 382 -5.35 -2.74 2.30
C SER A 382 -6.32 -3.81 1.80
N GLN A 383 -6.87 -3.64 0.58
CA GLN A 383 -7.56 -4.74 -0.10
C GLN A 383 -6.61 -5.90 -0.39
N ASN A 384 -5.42 -5.63 -0.96
CA ASN A 384 -4.48 -6.67 -1.36
C ASN A 384 -3.32 -6.75 -0.36
N PHE A 385 -2.38 -5.82 -0.50
CA PHE A 385 -1.11 -5.79 0.23
C PHE A 385 -0.85 -4.44 0.88
N LEU A 386 -0.32 -4.46 2.10
CA LEU A 386 0.12 -3.23 2.75
C LEU A 386 1.37 -2.67 2.06
N MET A 387 2.26 -3.55 1.61
CA MET A 387 3.44 -3.20 0.83
C MET A 387 3.60 -4.13 -0.37
N SER A 388 3.78 -3.60 -1.58
CA SER A 388 4.18 -4.37 -2.77
C SER A 388 5.54 -3.92 -3.29
N LEU A 389 6.43 -4.87 -3.47
CA LEU A 389 7.82 -4.68 -3.91
C LEU A 389 8.08 -5.47 -5.19
N GLY A 390 8.72 -4.87 -6.17
CA GLY A 390 9.03 -5.55 -7.42
C GLY A 390 9.92 -4.74 -8.35
N ALA A 391 10.03 -5.18 -9.60
CA ALA A 391 10.74 -4.47 -10.65
C ALA A 391 9.83 -4.19 -11.83
N ASN A 392 9.96 -3.00 -12.41
CA ASN A 392 9.33 -2.63 -13.67
C ASN A 392 10.05 -3.30 -14.86
N GLU A 393 11.34 -3.58 -14.70
CA GLU A 393 12.14 -4.28 -15.71
C GLU A 393 11.87 -5.79 -15.71
N TYR A 394 11.85 -6.35 -16.90
CA TYR A 394 11.69 -7.79 -17.13
C TYR A 394 12.49 -8.24 -18.35
N VAL A 395 12.71 -9.55 -18.45
CA VAL A 395 13.29 -10.20 -19.63
C VAL A 395 12.15 -10.92 -20.36
N ALA A 396 11.90 -10.52 -21.61
CA ALA A 396 10.96 -11.20 -22.48
C ALA A 396 11.50 -12.58 -22.88
N VAL A 397 10.60 -13.55 -23.07
CA VAL A 397 10.99 -14.91 -23.43
C VAL A 397 11.70 -14.96 -24.78
N GLY A 398 12.90 -15.52 -24.83
CA GLY A 398 13.67 -15.75 -26.03
C GLY A 398 13.20 -16.96 -26.84
N ASP A 399 13.43 -16.92 -28.16
CA ASP A 399 13.07 -17.97 -29.12
C ASP A 399 14.23 -18.96 -29.40
N GLY A 400 15.21 -19.03 -28.51
CA GLY A 400 16.29 -20.02 -28.60
C GLY A 400 15.78 -21.45 -28.41
N LYS A 401 16.54 -22.45 -28.89
CA LYS A 401 16.23 -23.87 -28.62
C LYS A 401 16.35 -24.19 -27.13
N LYS A 402 15.35 -24.86 -26.58
CA LYS A 402 15.25 -25.25 -25.17
C LYS A 402 15.12 -26.76 -25.04
N GLN A 403 15.55 -27.29 -23.91
CA GLN A 403 15.29 -28.68 -23.52
C GLN A 403 13.93 -28.75 -22.83
N LEU A 404 12.96 -29.34 -23.53
CA LEU A 404 11.57 -29.45 -23.12
C LEU A 404 11.20 -30.92 -22.89
N VAL A 405 10.08 -31.18 -22.26
CA VAL A 405 9.57 -32.54 -22.00
C VAL A 405 8.17 -32.66 -22.60
N ASP A 406 7.88 -33.76 -23.31
CA ASP A 406 6.54 -34.02 -23.85
C ASP A 406 5.61 -34.69 -22.81
N LEU A 407 4.33 -34.86 -23.18
CA LEU A 407 3.33 -35.47 -22.31
C LEU A 407 3.62 -36.95 -21.93
N TYR A 408 4.58 -37.59 -22.60
CA TYR A 408 5.00 -38.97 -22.32
C TYR A 408 6.28 -39.05 -21.47
N GLY A 409 6.92 -37.91 -21.18
CA GLY A 409 8.17 -37.80 -20.44
C GLY A 409 9.43 -37.82 -21.31
N ASN A 410 9.32 -37.73 -22.64
CA ASN A 410 10.49 -37.68 -23.51
C ASN A 410 11.05 -36.27 -23.60
N ARG A 411 12.38 -36.16 -23.63
CA ARG A 411 13.07 -34.87 -23.82
C ARG A 411 13.12 -34.47 -25.29
N ILE A 412 12.80 -33.20 -25.56
CA ILE A 412 12.75 -32.61 -26.89
C ILE A 412 13.62 -31.35 -26.91
N SER A 413 14.38 -31.16 -27.99
CA SER A 413 15.10 -29.91 -28.26
C SER A 413 14.39 -29.12 -29.35
N ALA A 414 13.70 -28.04 -28.98
CA ALA A 414 12.88 -27.23 -29.89
C ALA A 414 12.85 -25.78 -29.42
N THR A 415 12.50 -24.83 -30.28
CA THR A 415 12.09 -23.49 -29.82
C THR A 415 10.70 -23.58 -29.17
N LEU A 416 10.32 -22.57 -28.37
CA LEU A 416 8.98 -22.52 -27.79
C LEU A 416 7.90 -22.37 -28.85
N SER A 417 8.17 -21.61 -29.92
CA SER A 417 7.29 -21.48 -31.08
C SER A 417 7.05 -22.82 -31.78
N GLU A 418 8.11 -23.63 -31.99
CA GLU A 418 7.98 -24.99 -32.54
C GLU A 418 7.19 -25.90 -31.61
N TYR A 419 7.50 -25.88 -30.32
CA TYR A 419 6.91 -26.76 -29.31
C TYR A 419 5.42 -26.48 -29.06
N LEU A 420 5.01 -25.21 -29.10
CA LEU A 420 3.64 -24.73 -28.91
C LEU A 420 2.87 -24.55 -30.22
N SER A 421 3.44 -24.92 -31.38
CA SER A 421 2.69 -24.90 -32.63
C SER A 421 1.55 -25.93 -32.61
N LYS A 422 0.49 -25.68 -33.39
CA LYS A 422 -0.68 -26.56 -33.46
C LYS A 422 -0.27 -28.02 -33.69
N ASP A 423 -0.86 -28.92 -32.92
CA ASP A 423 -0.61 -30.37 -32.91
C ASP A 423 0.83 -30.79 -32.52
N ALA A 424 1.70 -29.86 -32.08
CA ALA A 424 3.03 -30.18 -31.57
C ALA A 424 3.00 -30.68 -30.12
N ALA A 425 4.16 -31.03 -29.58
CA ALA A 425 4.27 -31.70 -28.28
C ALA A 425 3.72 -30.85 -27.11
N GLY A 426 3.97 -29.54 -27.12
CA GLY A 426 3.48 -28.61 -26.10
C GLY A 426 2.00 -28.29 -26.25
N ASP A 427 1.52 -28.17 -27.47
CA ASP A 427 0.08 -28.01 -27.76
C ASP A 427 -0.71 -29.20 -27.18
N ARG A 428 -0.28 -30.44 -27.49
CA ARG A 428 -0.91 -31.66 -26.95
C ARG A 428 -0.79 -31.77 -25.43
N LEU A 429 0.33 -31.34 -24.84
CA LEU A 429 0.50 -31.31 -23.39
C LEU A 429 -0.56 -30.41 -22.74
N LEU A 430 -0.71 -29.18 -23.25
CA LEU A 430 -1.66 -28.22 -22.70
C LEU A 430 -3.11 -28.66 -22.94
N GLU A 431 -3.42 -29.30 -24.08
CA GLU A 431 -4.72 -29.92 -24.32
C GLU A 431 -5.01 -31.03 -23.31
N GLU A 432 -4.06 -31.94 -23.08
CA GLU A 432 -4.23 -33.04 -22.13
C GLU A 432 -4.44 -32.51 -20.70
N TYR A 433 -3.71 -31.45 -20.33
CA TYR A 433 -3.87 -30.80 -19.03
C TYR A 433 -5.26 -30.16 -18.84
N LEU A 434 -5.73 -29.39 -19.84
CA LEU A 434 -6.96 -28.61 -19.75
C LEU A 434 -8.22 -29.44 -19.98
N ILE A 435 -8.23 -30.32 -20.98
CA ILE A 435 -9.44 -31.03 -21.44
C ILE A 435 -9.25 -32.55 -21.52
N GLY A 436 -8.04 -33.06 -21.32
CA GLY A 436 -7.73 -34.49 -21.31
C GLY A 436 -8.14 -35.22 -20.04
N SER A 437 -7.85 -36.52 -20.01
CA SER A 437 -8.15 -37.40 -18.87
C SER A 437 -6.88 -37.64 -18.07
N ILE A 438 -6.69 -36.82 -17.03
CA ILE A 438 -5.58 -36.99 -16.09
C ILE A 438 -5.88 -38.19 -15.20
N THR A 439 -4.98 -39.16 -15.21
CA THR A 439 -5.01 -40.40 -14.44
C THR A 439 -3.84 -40.44 -13.47
N SER A 440 -3.90 -41.30 -12.45
CA SER A 440 -2.77 -41.49 -11.53
C SER A 440 -1.48 -41.95 -12.23
N GLU A 441 -1.58 -42.58 -13.41
CA GLU A 441 -0.42 -43.11 -14.15
C GLU A 441 0.31 -42.05 -14.98
N ASN A 442 -0.40 -41.01 -15.46
CA ASN A 442 0.18 -39.95 -16.29
C ASN A 442 0.40 -38.62 -15.53
N THR A 443 -0.14 -38.47 -14.31
CA THR A 443 -0.06 -37.23 -13.51
C THR A 443 1.36 -36.71 -13.36
N GLU A 444 2.31 -37.56 -12.95
CA GLU A 444 3.70 -37.13 -12.71
C GLU A 444 4.41 -36.72 -14.01
N LYS A 445 4.11 -37.39 -15.13
CA LYS A 445 4.68 -37.05 -16.45
C LYS A 445 4.15 -35.71 -16.96
N ILE A 446 2.85 -35.48 -16.81
CA ILE A 446 2.22 -34.19 -17.16
C ILE A 446 2.79 -33.09 -16.26
N LYS A 447 2.92 -33.34 -14.94
CA LYS A 447 3.54 -32.39 -13.99
C LYS A 447 4.97 -32.03 -14.41
N GLU A 448 5.80 -33.02 -14.69
CA GLU A 448 7.18 -32.81 -15.17
C GLU A 448 7.21 -31.97 -16.45
N ALA A 449 6.36 -32.30 -17.42
CA ALA A 449 6.29 -31.59 -18.69
C ALA A 449 5.83 -30.13 -18.54
N LEU A 450 4.81 -29.87 -17.72
CA LEU A 450 4.35 -28.50 -17.42
C LEU A 450 5.41 -27.69 -16.68
N ILE A 451 6.11 -28.29 -15.71
CA ILE A 451 7.23 -27.64 -15.03
C ILE A 451 8.38 -27.35 -16.01
N SER A 452 8.67 -28.27 -16.93
CA SER A 452 9.68 -28.06 -17.98
C SER A 452 9.32 -26.90 -18.89
N LEU A 453 8.05 -26.78 -19.30
CA LEU A 453 7.56 -25.65 -20.08
C LEU A 453 7.67 -24.34 -19.29
N GLN A 454 7.27 -24.33 -18.02
CA GLN A 454 7.36 -23.13 -17.17
C GLN A 454 8.81 -22.68 -16.98
N ASN A 455 9.74 -23.61 -16.72
CA ASN A 455 11.17 -23.28 -16.61
C ASN A 455 11.72 -22.66 -17.91
N ALA A 456 11.22 -23.14 -19.06
CA ALA A 456 11.59 -22.59 -20.35
C ALA A 456 11.04 -21.18 -20.58
N LEU A 457 9.85 -20.85 -20.05
CA LEU A 457 9.28 -19.49 -20.07
C LEU A 457 9.96 -18.56 -19.07
N ASP A 458 10.40 -19.08 -17.92
CA ASP A 458 10.96 -18.28 -16.84
C ASP A 458 12.36 -17.74 -17.15
N GLU A 459 13.19 -18.44 -17.94
CA GLU A 459 14.57 -18.01 -18.26
C GLU A 459 15.38 -17.51 -17.05
N LEU A 460 15.22 -18.17 -15.90
CA LEU A 460 15.70 -17.69 -14.59
C LEU A 460 17.18 -17.25 -14.58
N SER A 461 18.04 -17.90 -15.37
CA SER A 461 19.46 -17.55 -15.50
C SER A 461 19.72 -16.12 -15.99
N GLU A 462 18.76 -15.51 -16.67
CA GLU A 462 18.89 -14.14 -17.18
C GLU A 462 18.73 -13.08 -16.09
N VAL A 463 18.04 -13.39 -14.99
CA VAL A 463 17.71 -12.42 -13.93
C VAL A 463 18.23 -12.80 -12.55
N ASP A 464 18.55 -14.07 -12.31
CA ASP A 464 18.96 -14.55 -10.99
C ASP A 464 20.20 -13.82 -10.46
N GLY A 465 20.13 -13.39 -9.20
CA GLY A 465 21.15 -12.56 -8.55
C GLY A 465 21.31 -11.13 -9.09
N LYS A 466 20.55 -10.70 -10.10
CA LYS A 466 20.60 -9.35 -10.69
C LYS A 466 19.49 -8.48 -10.13
N PHE A 467 19.64 -8.00 -8.90
CA PHE A 467 18.60 -7.22 -8.23
C PHE A 467 18.40 -5.84 -8.88
N LYS A 468 17.13 -5.45 -9.05
CA LYS A 468 16.72 -4.12 -9.54
C LYS A 468 16.08 -3.25 -8.47
N GLY A 469 16.09 -3.71 -7.22
CA GLY A 469 15.69 -2.90 -6.08
C GLY A 469 16.24 -3.46 -4.78
N ASP A 470 16.44 -2.56 -3.82
CA ASP A 470 16.93 -2.84 -2.47
C ASP A 470 16.15 -1.97 -1.48
N VAL A 471 15.35 -2.63 -0.65
CA VAL A 471 14.40 -2.00 0.27
C VAL A 471 14.67 -2.47 1.68
N THR A 472 14.90 -1.54 2.60
CA THR A 472 15.00 -1.80 4.04
C THR A 472 13.74 -1.35 4.75
N VAL A 473 13.10 -2.29 5.47
CA VAL A 473 11.96 -2.04 6.35
C VAL A 473 12.42 -2.15 7.80
N ASN A 474 12.41 -1.03 8.51
CA ASN A 474 12.90 -0.93 9.89
C ASN A 474 11.81 -0.41 10.81
N ASN A 475 11.63 -1.04 11.98
CA ASN A 475 10.70 -0.59 13.03
C ASN A 475 9.25 -0.34 12.56
N CYS A 476 8.80 -1.00 11.49
CA CYS A 476 7.47 -0.77 10.90
C CYS A 476 6.37 -1.62 11.56
N GLN A 477 5.13 -1.16 11.44
CA GLN A 477 3.94 -1.87 11.94
C GLN A 477 2.96 -2.12 10.79
N PHE A 478 2.51 -3.37 10.64
CA PHE A 478 1.59 -3.79 9.57
C PHE A 478 0.29 -4.33 10.15
N GLU A 479 -0.86 -3.84 9.69
CA GLU A 479 -2.17 -4.30 10.16
C GLU A 479 -3.23 -4.35 9.04
N ARG A 480 -3.99 -5.45 8.97
CA ARG A 480 -5.19 -5.59 8.14
C ARG A 480 -4.94 -5.40 6.63
N SER A 481 -4.33 -6.41 6.01
CA SER A 481 -4.34 -6.61 4.56
C SER A 481 -5.36 -7.68 4.17
N GLY A 482 -5.86 -7.70 2.93
CA GLY A 482 -6.73 -8.79 2.47
C GLY A 482 -5.96 -10.06 2.11
N ILE A 483 -4.68 -9.98 1.73
CA ILE A 483 -3.86 -11.15 1.39
C ILE A 483 -2.68 -11.28 2.35
N ALA A 484 -1.66 -10.44 2.20
CA ALA A 484 -0.43 -10.47 2.99
C ALA A 484 0.08 -9.05 3.30
N ALA A 485 0.85 -8.90 4.37
CA ALA A 485 1.41 -7.60 4.73
C ALA A 485 2.37 -7.09 3.64
N ILE A 486 3.35 -7.91 3.24
CA ILE A 486 4.32 -7.57 2.20
C ILE A 486 4.19 -8.55 1.03
N ALA A 487 4.19 -8.04 -0.19
CA ALA A 487 4.25 -8.83 -1.41
C ALA A 487 5.55 -8.57 -2.16
N MET A 488 6.21 -9.66 -2.53
CA MET A 488 7.32 -9.69 -3.48
C MET A 488 6.73 -10.09 -4.84
N GLU A 489 6.52 -9.12 -5.70
CA GLU A 489 5.83 -9.25 -6.97
C GLU A 489 6.76 -9.65 -8.10
N SER A 490 6.27 -10.53 -8.98
CA SER A 490 6.83 -10.84 -10.29
C SER A 490 5.68 -10.90 -11.30
N LEU A 491 5.99 -10.63 -12.57
CA LEU A 491 5.02 -10.78 -13.66
C LEU A 491 4.42 -12.19 -13.68
N PHE A 492 3.12 -12.26 -14.02
CA PHE A 492 2.52 -13.51 -14.49
C PHE A 492 3.22 -14.01 -15.74
N ASN A 493 3.47 -15.32 -15.81
CA ASN A 493 4.32 -15.91 -16.84
C ASN A 493 3.82 -17.27 -17.34
N GLY A 494 2.51 -17.41 -17.52
CA GLY A 494 1.92 -18.62 -18.07
C GLY A 494 2.09 -18.77 -19.59
N PRO A 495 1.97 -19.99 -20.14
CA PRO A 495 2.15 -20.25 -21.57
C PRO A 495 1.19 -19.47 -22.50
N PHE A 496 -0.02 -19.13 -22.05
CA PHE A 496 -0.97 -18.31 -22.84
C PHE A 496 -0.47 -16.88 -23.07
N LEU A 497 0.33 -16.36 -22.15
CA LEU A 497 0.95 -15.05 -22.29
C LEU A 497 2.04 -15.07 -23.37
N TYR A 498 2.61 -16.23 -23.69
CA TYR A 498 3.57 -16.40 -24.78
C TYR A 498 2.84 -16.64 -26.11
N SER A 499 1.95 -17.65 -26.17
CA SER A 499 1.19 -18.02 -27.36
C SER A 499 -0.29 -18.21 -27.04
N THR A 500 -1.15 -17.40 -27.66
CA THR A 500 -2.61 -17.57 -27.56
C THR A 500 -3.16 -18.64 -28.50
N GLN A 501 -2.31 -19.31 -29.28
CA GLN A 501 -2.70 -20.40 -30.20
C GLN A 501 -2.59 -21.79 -29.57
N ALA A 502 -2.02 -21.92 -28.36
CA ALA A 502 -1.74 -23.19 -27.72
C ALA A 502 -2.24 -23.21 -26.26
N PRO A 503 -3.19 -24.11 -25.89
CA PRO A 503 -3.65 -25.23 -26.70
C PRO A 503 -4.70 -24.89 -27.76
N SER A 504 -4.51 -25.43 -28.95
CA SER A 504 -5.21 -25.07 -30.18
C SER A 504 -6.71 -25.36 -30.16
N LYS A 505 -7.17 -26.46 -29.54
CA LYS A 505 -8.60 -26.71 -29.32
C LYS A 505 -9.27 -25.69 -28.41
N VAL A 506 -8.59 -25.27 -27.34
CA VAL A 506 -9.13 -24.30 -26.39
C VAL A 506 -9.11 -22.90 -27.01
N SER A 507 -8.03 -22.54 -27.71
CA SER A 507 -7.96 -21.31 -28.49
C SER A 507 -9.07 -21.24 -29.54
N GLY A 508 -9.34 -22.33 -30.27
CA GLY A 508 -10.45 -22.38 -31.23
C GLY A 508 -11.83 -22.22 -30.58
N LEU A 509 -12.04 -22.76 -29.37
CA LEU A 509 -13.25 -22.53 -28.58
C LEU A 509 -13.37 -21.05 -28.20
N PHE A 510 -12.30 -20.44 -27.68
CA PHE A 510 -12.30 -19.03 -27.30
C PHE A 510 -12.48 -18.10 -28.50
N GLU A 511 -11.90 -18.43 -29.64
CA GLU A 511 -12.14 -17.71 -30.90
C GLU A 511 -13.61 -17.76 -31.33
N MET A 512 -14.23 -18.94 -31.29
CA MET A 512 -15.66 -19.08 -31.59
C MET A 512 -16.56 -18.25 -30.65
N LEU A 513 -16.15 -18.10 -29.40
CA LEU A 513 -16.85 -17.30 -28.40
C LEU A 513 -16.48 -15.81 -28.42
N GLY A 514 -15.56 -15.38 -29.30
CA GLY A 514 -15.10 -13.98 -29.37
C GLY A 514 -14.19 -13.55 -28.21
N LEU A 515 -13.50 -14.50 -27.57
CA LEU A 515 -12.73 -14.31 -26.34
C LEU A 515 -11.20 -14.31 -26.55
N MET A 516 -10.76 -14.16 -27.80
CA MET A 516 -9.34 -14.16 -28.10
C MET A 516 -8.64 -12.94 -27.53
N SER A 517 -7.38 -13.14 -27.14
CA SER A 517 -6.52 -12.10 -26.59
C SER A 517 -5.21 -12.00 -27.39
N THR A 518 -4.40 -11.01 -27.03
CA THR A 518 -3.08 -10.80 -27.62
C THR A 518 -2.05 -11.75 -27.00
N SER A 519 -0.93 -11.96 -27.69
CA SER A 519 0.12 -12.89 -27.27
C SER A 519 1.47 -12.19 -27.11
N SER A 520 2.49 -12.94 -26.68
CA SER A 520 3.85 -12.45 -26.49
C SER A 520 3.97 -11.32 -25.44
N VAL A 521 3.24 -11.41 -24.33
CA VAL A 521 3.37 -10.54 -23.16
C VAL A 521 4.08 -11.22 -21.98
N SER A 522 4.43 -12.49 -22.14
CA SER A 522 5.21 -13.33 -21.21
C SER A 522 6.65 -12.83 -21.01
N GLY A 523 7.16 -12.99 -19.80
CA GLY A 523 8.53 -12.68 -19.40
C GLY A 523 8.74 -12.81 -17.89
N ILE A 524 10.00 -12.76 -17.46
CA ILE A 524 10.39 -12.84 -16.05
C ILE A 524 10.82 -11.46 -15.52
N SER A 525 10.30 -11.06 -14.36
CA SER A 525 10.74 -9.83 -13.68
C SER A 525 12.15 -9.97 -13.13
N TYR A 526 12.91 -8.87 -13.13
CA TYR A 526 14.12 -8.81 -12.31
C TYR A 526 13.76 -8.91 -10.82
N PRO A 527 14.57 -9.60 -10.00
CA PRO A 527 14.30 -9.72 -8.58
C PRO A 527 14.57 -8.42 -7.82
N VAL A 528 14.00 -8.31 -6.64
CA VAL A 528 14.34 -7.27 -5.66
C VAL A 528 14.76 -7.89 -4.33
N LYS A 529 15.48 -7.11 -3.53
CA LYS A 529 15.89 -7.47 -2.18
C LYS A 529 15.05 -6.69 -1.16
N LEU A 530 14.49 -7.43 -0.21
CA LEU A 530 13.88 -6.87 0.99
C LEU A 530 14.74 -7.22 2.20
N LYS A 531 15.11 -6.22 2.98
CA LYS A 531 15.74 -6.37 4.30
C LYS A 531 14.75 -5.95 5.39
N ILE A 532 14.49 -6.84 6.35
CA ILE A 532 13.67 -6.53 7.53
C ILE A 532 14.58 -6.43 8.75
N THR A 533 14.48 -5.31 9.47
CA THR A 533 15.33 -5.00 10.63
C THR A 533 14.52 -4.48 11.81
N GLY A 534 15.16 -4.42 12.98
CA GLY A 534 14.65 -3.77 14.19
C GLY A 534 13.38 -4.43 14.73
N LYS A 535 12.43 -3.61 15.21
CA LYS A 535 11.18 -4.03 15.86
C LYS A 535 10.00 -4.11 14.90
N THR A 536 10.25 -4.46 13.64
CA THR A 536 9.20 -4.57 12.61
C THR A 536 8.17 -5.64 12.96
N ALA A 537 6.90 -5.27 13.15
CA ALA A 537 5.86 -6.15 13.68
C ALA A 537 4.67 -6.33 12.72
N PHE A 538 4.19 -7.57 12.62
CA PHE A 538 3.03 -7.95 11.81
C PHE A 538 1.83 -8.25 12.72
N TYR A 539 0.85 -7.35 12.75
CA TYR A 539 -0.42 -7.50 13.48
C TYR A 539 -1.56 -8.02 12.59
N ASP A 540 -1.23 -8.50 11.39
CA ASP A 540 -2.15 -8.82 10.31
C ASP A 540 -2.82 -10.20 10.42
N TYR A 541 -3.39 -10.49 11.59
CA TYR A 541 -4.14 -11.73 11.83
C TYR A 541 -5.55 -11.61 11.22
N LYS A 542 -5.84 -12.46 10.24
CA LYS A 542 -7.15 -12.50 9.56
C LYS A 542 -7.70 -13.91 9.53
N GLN A 543 -9.03 -14.04 9.54
CA GLN A 543 -9.68 -15.31 9.24
C GLN A 543 -9.29 -15.71 7.82
N VAL A 544 -8.81 -16.94 7.62
CA VAL A 544 -8.39 -17.38 6.27
C VAL A 544 -9.58 -17.33 5.29
N SER A 545 -10.79 -17.57 5.78
CA SER A 545 -12.03 -17.41 5.02
C SER A 545 -12.31 -16.00 4.51
N ASN A 546 -11.62 -14.99 5.06
CA ASN A 546 -11.81 -13.57 4.71
C ASN A 546 -10.69 -13.03 3.81
N MET A 547 -9.78 -13.89 3.34
CA MET A 547 -8.79 -13.50 2.34
C MET A 547 -9.48 -13.05 1.05
N ASP A 548 -9.13 -11.87 0.55
CA ASP A 548 -9.66 -11.30 -0.70
C ASP A 548 -8.63 -11.46 -1.82
N ILE A 549 -8.87 -12.39 -2.75
CA ILE A 549 -8.01 -12.63 -3.92
C ILE A 549 -8.54 -12.00 -5.21
N SER A 550 -9.76 -11.45 -5.18
CA SER A 550 -10.40 -10.82 -6.34
C SER A 550 -9.68 -9.54 -6.78
N GLY A 551 -8.97 -8.89 -5.86
CA GLY A 551 -8.14 -7.73 -6.17
C GLY A 551 -6.86 -8.07 -6.96
N LEU A 552 -6.46 -9.35 -7.05
CA LEU A 552 -5.30 -9.83 -7.84
C LEU A 552 -5.69 -10.31 -9.23
N ILE A 553 -6.74 -11.12 -9.30
CA ILE A 553 -7.26 -11.73 -10.53
C ILE A 553 -8.76 -11.48 -10.54
N ASN A 554 -9.24 -10.87 -11.62
CA ASN A 554 -10.67 -10.80 -11.89
C ASN A 554 -11.08 -11.97 -12.78
N GLU A 555 -12.23 -12.59 -12.51
CA GLU A 555 -12.78 -13.68 -13.31
C GLU A 555 -14.29 -13.52 -13.51
N ASN A 556 -14.76 -13.87 -14.72
CA ASN A 556 -16.19 -14.00 -15.04
C ASN A 556 -16.55 -15.43 -15.49
N ILE A 557 -15.71 -16.41 -15.21
CA ILE A 557 -15.91 -17.82 -15.53
C ILE A 557 -17.20 -18.33 -14.91
N THR A 558 -17.47 -17.95 -13.66
CA THR A 558 -18.70 -18.36 -12.97
C THR A 558 -19.97 -17.99 -13.74
N ASP A 559 -20.05 -16.75 -14.21
CA ASP A 559 -21.23 -16.26 -14.92
C ASP A 559 -21.30 -16.79 -16.36
N MET A 560 -20.15 -16.92 -17.04
CA MET A 560 -20.08 -17.57 -18.34
C MET A 560 -20.54 -19.03 -18.30
N LEU A 561 -20.14 -19.80 -17.29
CA LEU A 561 -20.58 -21.19 -17.15
C LEU A 561 -22.10 -21.29 -16.95
N LYS A 562 -22.71 -20.38 -16.19
CA LYS A 562 -24.18 -20.30 -16.02
C LYS A 562 -24.89 -20.00 -17.34
N GLU A 563 -24.32 -19.14 -18.19
CA GLU A 563 -24.88 -18.84 -19.51
C GLU A 563 -24.77 -20.03 -20.47
N LEU A 564 -23.68 -20.80 -20.39
CA LEU A 564 -23.43 -21.93 -21.27
C LEU A 564 -24.25 -23.19 -20.93
N ASN A 565 -24.61 -23.43 -19.66
CA ASN A 565 -25.55 -24.51 -19.29
C ASN A 565 -26.08 -24.39 -17.83
N LYS A 566 -27.32 -23.92 -17.65
CA LYS A 566 -27.88 -23.52 -16.32
C LYS A 566 -28.00 -24.63 -15.26
N ASP A 567 -28.09 -25.90 -15.64
CA ASP A 567 -28.47 -26.99 -14.71
C ASP A 567 -27.39 -28.09 -14.55
N SER A 568 -26.25 -27.99 -15.24
CA SER A 568 -25.23 -29.07 -15.29
C SER A 568 -23.94 -28.77 -14.52
N PHE A 569 -23.71 -27.51 -14.16
CA PHE A 569 -22.52 -27.08 -13.43
C PHE A 569 -22.92 -26.82 -11.98
N GLY A 570 -22.27 -27.48 -11.02
CA GLY A 570 -22.46 -27.19 -9.59
C GLY A 570 -22.08 -25.75 -9.23
N GLU A 571 -22.16 -25.38 -7.96
CA GLU A 571 -21.65 -24.08 -7.50
C GLU A 571 -20.14 -23.95 -7.81
N VAL A 572 -19.81 -23.08 -8.76
CA VAL A 572 -18.45 -22.66 -9.10
C VAL A 572 -18.32 -21.22 -8.66
N ASP A 573 -17.32 -20.92 -7.84
CA ASP A 573 -16.97 -19.56 -7.39
C ASP A 573 -15.46 -19.32 -7.58
N ILE A 574 -15.00 -18.11 -7.25
CA ILE A 574 -13.58 -17.73 -7.34
C ILE A 574 -12.66 -18.66 -6.52
N ASP A 575 -13.10 -19.15 -5.36
CA ASP A 575 -12.30 -20.04 -4.50
C ASP A 575 -12.20 -21.46 -5.10
N TYR A 576 -13.13 -21.82 -5.98
CA TYR A 576 -13.05 -23.03 -6.80
C TYR A 576 -12.16 -22.81 -8.03
N ILE A 577 -12.31 -21.68 -8.73
CA ILE A 577 -11.56 -21.34 -9.95
C ILE A 577 -10.09 -21.07 -9.66
N PHE A 578 -9.77 -20.38 -8.57
CA PHE A 578 -8.42 -20.03 -8.14
C PHE A 578 -8.25 -20.38 -6.65
N PRO A 579 -7.97 -21.66 -6.31
CA PRO A 579 -8.12 -22.20 -4.95
C PRO A 579 -6.99 -21.81 -3.98
N LEU A 580 -6.35 -20.66 -4.19
CA LEU A 580 -5.24 -20.16 -3.37
C LEU A 580 -5.64 -20.08 -1.90
N LYS A 581 -6.80 -19.47 -1.61
CA LYS A 581 -7.34 -19.32 -0.25
C LYS A 581 -7.57 -20.67 0.44
N THR A 582 -8.18 -21.62 -0.27
CA THR A 582 -8.42 -22.98 0.23
C THR A 582 -7.10 -23.69 0.55
N LEU A 583 -6.11 -23.59 -0.34
CA LEU A 583 -4.82 -24.22 -0.15
C LEU A 583 -4.01 -23.57 0.97
N VAL A 584 -4.03 -22.24 1.09
CA VAL A 584 -3.42 -21.53 2.24
C VAL A 584 -4.09 -21.96 3.54
N GLY A 585 -5.42 -22.09 3.57
CA GLY A 585 -6.16 -22.61 4.72
C GLY A 585 -5.73 -24.01 5.12
N ARG A 586 -5.69 -24.95 4.16
CA ARG A 586 -5.24 -26.32 4.38
C ARG A 586 -3.79 -26.36 4.88
N GLN A 587 -2.90 -25.58 4.27
CA GLN A 587 -1.49 -25.52 4.63
C GLN A 587 -1.30 -24.99 6.05
N THR A 588 -1.92 -23.86 6.38
CA THR A 588 -1.79 -23.24 7.71
C THR A 588 -2.40 -24.11 8.80
N ALA A 589 -3.53 -24.80 8.54
CA ALA A 589 -4.11 -25.76 9.47
C ALA A 589 -3.19 -26.96 9.72
N ASN A 590 -2.70 -27.60 8.66
CA ASN A 590 -1.82 -28.78 8.76
C ASN A 590 -0.51 -28.50 9.48
N GLN A 591 0.00 -27.26 9.39
CA GLN A 591 1.24 -26.83 10.03
C GLN A 591 1.02 -26.25 11.44
N GLY A 592 -0.22 -26.12 11.91
CA GLY A 592 -0.55 -25.51 13.20
C GLY A 592 -0.26 -24.01 13.26
N TYR A 593 -0.38 -23.30 12.13
CA TYR A 593 -0.16 -21.85 12.02
C TYR A 593 -1.47 -21.04 12.16
N GLN A 594 -2.61 -21.71 12.34
CA GLN A 594 -3.88 -21.07 12.62
C GLN A 594 -4.14 -20.98 14.12
N TYR A 595 -4.69 -19.84 14.55
CA TYR A 595 -5.05 -19.57 15.93
C TYR A 595 -6.45 -18.97 15.93
N ASP A 596 -7.43 -19.71 16.46
CA ASP A 596 -8.85 -19.34 16.38
C ASP A 596 -9.32 -19.09 14.92
N GLY A 597 -8.88 -19.94 14.00
CA GLY A 597 -9.14 -19.82 12.55
C GLY A 597 -8.36 -18.71 11.83
N LYS A 598 -7.61 -17.88 12.58
CA LYS A 598 -6.83 -16.78 12.02
C LYS A 598 -5.41 -17.21 11.67
N ALA A 599 -4.92 -16.69 10.54
CA ALA A 599 -3.52 -16.77 10.16
C ALA A 599 -2.96 -15.36 9.95
N ASN A 600 -1.64 -15.22 10.12
CA ASN A 600 -0.91 -13.99 9.83
C ASN A 600 0.13 -14.28 8.76
N ILE A 601 -0.03 -13.62 7.62
CA ILE A 601 0.79 -13.80 6.42
C ILE A 601 1.66 -12.57 6.28
N ALA A 602 2.91 -12.68 6.74
CA ALA A 602 3.85 -11.57 6.73
C ALA A 602 4.31 -11.25 5.30
N ILE A 603 4.67 -12.27 4.53
CA ILE A 603 5.25 -12.09 3.20
C ILE A 603 4.62 -13.08 2.22
N ALA A 604 4.27 -12.62 1.03
CA ALA A 604 3.86 -13.43 -0.11
C ALA A 604 4.80 -13.19 -1.31
N PHE A 605 5.28 -14.25 -1.94
CA PHE A 605 5.93 -14.20 -3.25
C PHE A 605 4.93 -14.69 -4.27
N TYR A 606 4.63 -13.84 -5.25
CA TYR A 606 3.57 -14.11 -6.22
C TYR A 606 3.99 -13.74 -7.64
N GLY A 607 3.18 -14.17 -8.61
CA GLY A 607 3.46 -14.01 -10.04
C GLY A 607 3.38 -15.30 -10.85
N GLY A 608 3.14 -16.49 -10.27
CA GLY A 608 2.88 -17.75 -11.01
C GLY A 608 3.99 -18.28 -11.95
N GLY A 609 4.98 -17.46 -12.33
CA GLY A 609 6.29 -17.84 -12.86
C GLY A 609 7.36 -17.83 -11.76
N ALA A 610 8.63 -17.99 -12.15
CA ALA A 610 9.72 -17.94 -11.18
C ALA A 610 9.84 -16.54 -10.55
N ASN A 611 10.00 -16.51 -9.23
CA ASN A 611 10.27 -15.30 -8.46
C ASN A 611 11.60 -15.48 -7.72
N ALA A 612 12.61 -14.74 -8.17
CA ALA A 612 13.98 -14.79 -7.65
C ALA A 612 14.25 -13.74 -6.56
N SER A 613 13.22 -13.03 -6.11
CA SER A 613 13.35 -12.02 -5.06
C SER A 613 13.76 -12.65 -3.74
N VAL A 614 14.49 -11.90 -2.92
CA VAL A 614 15.07 -12.39 -1.67
C VAL A 614 14.62 -11.53 -0.50
N VAL A 615 14.40 -12.19 0.64
CA VAL A 615 14.16 -11.55 1.92
C VAL A 615 15.29 -11.89 2.88
N GLU A 616 15.92 -10.86 3.42
CA GLU A 616 16.98 -10.95 4.42
C GLU A 616 16.46 -10.40 5.76
N TYR A 617 16.84 -11.06 6.85
CA TYR A 617 16.53 -10.64 8.21
C TYR A 617 17.84 -10.29 8.89
N GLU A 618 18.08 -9.00 9.13
CA GLU A 618 19.30 -8.47 9.73
C GLU A 618 18.91 -7.69 10.99
N ASP A 619 19.53 -8.01 12.14
CA ASP A 619 19.20 -7.38 13.42
C ASP A 619 17.68 -7.31 13.71
N TYR A 620 16.96 -8.35 13.26
CA TYR A 620 15.50 -8.40 13.36
C TYR A 620 15.08 -9.01 14.70
N GLU A 621 14.42 -8.21 15.56
CA GLU A 621 14.07 -8.60 16.93
C GLU A 621 13.14 -9.82 16.96
N TYR A 622 12.20 -9.90 16.03
CA TYR A 622 11.16 -10.93 16.00
C TYR A 622 11.47 -12.07 15.00
N ALA A 623 12.74 -12.28 14.62
CA ALA A 623 13.10 -13.34 13.66
C ALA A 623 12.62 -14.74 14.08
N ARG A 624 12.54 -15.00 15.40
CA ARG A 624 12.05 -16.28 15.95
C ARG A 624 10.54 -16.49 15.77
N ASP A 625 9.79 -15.43 15.46
CA ASP A 625 8.35 -15.50 15.25
C ASP A 625 7.98 -15.94 13.84
N LEU A 626 8.92 -15.84 12.90
CA LEU A 626 8.73 -16.22 11.51
C LEU A 626 8.73 -17.74 11.34
N ARG A 627 7.89 -18.20 10.41
CA ARG A 627 7.85 -19.57 9.95
C ARG A 627 8.64 -19.72 8.65
N PRO A 628 9.22 -20.90 8.38
CA PRO A 628 9.88 -21.16 7.09
C PRO A 628 8.93 -20.86 5.92
N ILE A 629 9.51 -20.43 4.80
CA ILE A 629 8.78 -20.26 3.54
C ILE A 629 8.05 -21.56 3.20
N ARG A 630 6.77 -21.44 2.85
CA ARG A 630 5.94 -22.56 2.41
C ARG A 630 5.38 -22.31 1.02
N GLU A 631 5.40 -23.36 0.21
CA GLU A 631 4.90 -23.33 -1.16
C GLU A 631 3.44 -23.79 -1.24
N VAL A 632 2.61 -22.99 -1.89
CA VAL A 632 1.24 -23.32 -2.23
C VAL A 632 1.18 -23.60 -3.72
N ASP A 633 1.15 -24.89 -4.04
CA ASP A 633 1.18 -25.41 -5.40
C ASP A 633 -0.25 -25.57 -5.95
N LEU A 634 -0.65 -24.64 -6.82
CA LEU A 634 -1.92 -24.70 -7.52
C LEU A 634 -1.97 -25.85 -8.53
N LEU A 635 -0.84 -26.14 -9.21
CA LEU A 635 -0.77 -27.17 -10.25
C LEU A 635 -1.13 -28.53 -9.67
N GLU A 636 -0.60 -28.89 -8.50
CA GLU A 636 -0.91 -30.17 -7.84
C GLU A 636 -2.41 -30.32 -7.53
N GLU A 637 -3.07 -29.23 -7.13
CA GLU A 637 -4.51 -29.23 -6.89
C GLU A 637 -5.30 -29.42 -8.20
N TYR A 638 -4.94 -28.74 -9.29
CA TYR A 638 -5.62 -28.92 -10.59
C TYR A 638 -5.36 -30.29 -11.25
N LEU A 639 -4.18 -30.88 -11.03
CA LEU A 639 -3.89 -32.24 -11.50
C LEU A 639 -4.73 -33.29 -10.77
N ARG A 640 -5.02 -33.08 -9.48
CA ARG A 640 -5.92 -33.94 -8.69
C ARG A 640 -7.40 -33.74 -9.01
N ARG A 641 -7.78 -32.53 -9.41
CA ARG A 641 -9.15 -32.17 -9.86
C ARG A 641 -9.37 -32.70 -11.29
N SER A 642 -9.44 -34.02 -11.44
CA SER A 642 -9.98 -34.63 -12.65
C SER A 642 -11.49 -34.79 -12.44
N LEU A 643 -12.28 -33.87 -13.01
CA LEU A 643 -13.73 -34.04 -13.00
C LEU A 643 -14.08 -35.26 -13.85
N ASN A 644 -14.76 -36.23 -13.23
CA ASN A 644 -15.36 -37.36 -13.94
C ASN A 644 -16.20 -36.83 -15.11
N SER A 645 -16.21 -37.60 -16.21
CA SER A 645 -16.72 -37.33 -17.56
C SER A 645 -18.17 -36.78 -17.73
N SER A 646 -18.84 -36.35 -16.67
CA SER A 646 -20.19 -35.81 -16.65
C SER A 646 -20.26 -34.28 -16.69
N GLY A 647 -19.17 -33.56 -16.37
CA GLY A 647 -19.11 -32.08 -16.39
C GLY A 647 -18.85 -31.44 -17.76
N GLY A 648 -18.67 -32.22 -18.82
CA GLY A 648 -18.40 -31.72 -20.18
C GLY A 648 -17.00 -31.10 -20.37
N LEU A 649 -16.44 -31.27 -21.56
CA LEU A 649 -15.12 -30.75 -21.98
C LEU A 649 -14.89 -29.27 -21.65
N ASN A 650 -15.96 -28.46 -21.64
CA ASN A 650 -15.89 -27.02 -21.43
C ASN A 650 -15.55 -26.65 -19.97
N GLN A 651 -16.03 -27.41 -18.98
CA GLN A 651 -15.85 -27.04 -17.57
C GLN A 651 -14.37 -27.11 -17.14
N ASN A 652 -13.66 -28.19 -17.49
CA ASN A 652 -12.24 -28.32 -17.13
C ASN A 652 -11.37 -27.26 -17.82
N ALA A 653 -11.70 -26.89 -19.06
CA ALA A 653 -10.99 -25.83 -19.79
C ALA A 653 -11.08 -24.50 -19.04
N PHE A 654 -12.30 -24.06 -18.70
CA PHE A 654 -12.51 -22.80 -17.97
C PHE A 654 -11.90 -22.80 -16.57
N LEU A 655 -11.95 -23.93 -15.84
CA LEU A 655 -11.40 -24.00 -14.48
C LEU A 655 -9.88 -23.93 -14.43
N LYS A 656 -9.20 -24.57 -15.38
CA LYS A 656 -7.73 -24.66 -15.40
C LYS A 656 -7.08 -23.52 -16.18
N VAL A 657 -7.86 -22.73 -16.93
CA VAL A 657 -7.37 -21.61 -17.75
C VAL A 657 -6.57 -20.58 -16.95
N VAL A 658 -6.89 -20.41 -15.66
CA VAL A 658 -6.18 -19.46 -14.80
C VAL A 658 -4.69 -19.81 -14.73
N THR A 659 -4.32 -21.10 -14.58
CA THR A 659 -2.91 -21.51 -14.47
C THR A 659 -2.11 -21.42 -15.76
N ILE A 660 -2.74 -21.49 -16.92
CA ILE A 660 -2.03 -21.27 -18.19
C ILE A 660 -1.81 -19.78 -18.46
N VAL A 661 -2.56 -18.89 -17.80
CA VAL A 661 -2.35 -17.43 -17.82
C VAL A 661 -1.36 -17.01 -16.73
N THR A 662 -1.57 -17.43 -15.49
CA THR A 662 -0.69 -17.04 -14.36
C THR A 662 0.67 -17.73 -14.39
N GLY A 663 0.71 -18.97 -14.89
CA GLY A 663 1.85 -19.88 -14.74
C GLY A 663 1.60 -20.92 -13.64
N VAL A 664 2.49 -21.93 -13.61
CA VAL A 664 2.36 -23.11 -12.75
C VAL A 664 3.37 -23.18 -11.60
N LYS A 665 4.20 -22.14 -11.40
CA LYS A 665 5.08 -22.09 -10.22
C LYS A 665 4.27 -21.87 -8.95
N PRO A 666 4.65 -22.50 -7.83
CA PRO A 666 3.99 -22.29 -6.56
C PRO A 666 4.09 -20.85 -6.07
N PHE A 667 3.02 -20.37 -5.45
CA PHE A 667 3.06 -19.17 -4.61
C PHE A 667 3.82 -19.50 -3.33
N LYS A 668 4.57 -18.55 -2.77
CA LYS A 668 5.33 -18.79 -1.54
C LYS A 668 4.89 -17.84 -0.44
N PHE A 669 4.78 -18.35 0.78
CA PHE A 669 4.31 -17.56 1.92
C PHE A 669 5.20 -17.72 3.13
N VAL A 670 5.41 -16.61 3.85
CA VAL A 670 6.01 -16.56 5.18
C VAL A 670 4.90 -16.20 6.17
N TYR A 671 4.73 -17.06 7.18
CA TYR A 671 3.76 -16.86 8.25
C TYR A 671 4.45 -16.43 9.54
N THR A 672 3.68 -15.89 10.47
CA THR A 672 4.15 -15.65 11.85
C THR A 672 3.44 -16.55 12.86
N ASN A 673 3.99 -16.65 14.06
CA ASN A 673 3.34 -17.31 15.19
C ASN A 673 2.23 -16.43 15.82
N ALA A 674 1.62 -16.86 16.92
CA ALA A 674 0.57 -16.11 17.62
C ALA A 674 1.08 -15.10 18.67
N ASN A 675 2.37 -14.81 18.75
CA ASN A 675 2.89 -13.99 19.84
C ASN A 675 2.30 -12.58 19.88
N LYS A 676 1.87 -12.05 18.73
CA LYS A 676 1.21 -10.75 18.59
C LYS A 676 -0.31 -10.86 18.41
N LEU A 677 -0.89 -12.06 18.51
CA LEU A 677 -2.33 -12.24 18.35
C LEU A 677 -3.09 -11.49 19.46
N GLY A 678 -4.03 -10.62 19.07
CA GLY A 678 -4.80 -9.80 20.01
C GLY A 678 -4.06 -8.57 20.52
N SER A 679 -2.79 -8.38 20.15
CA SER A 679 -2.10 -7.10 20.31
C SER A 679 -2.43 -6.17 19.14
N ALA A 680 -2.27 -4.85 19.35
CA ALA A 680 -2.54 -3.84 18.34
C ALA A 680 -1.28 -2.99 18.10
N PRO A 681 -1.13 -2.40 16.90
CA PRO A 681 -0.13 -1.37 16.66
C PRO A 681 -0.23 -0.23 17.68
N SER A 682 0.90 0.38 18.02
CA SER A 682 0.95 1.48 18.99
C SER A 682 1.62 2.72 18.42
N LEU A 683 0.95 3.86 18.55
CA LEU A 683 1.53 5.18 18.28
C LEU A 683 2.65 5.50 19.28
N GLU A 684 2.51 5.06 20.54
CA GLU A 684 3.55 5.25 21.56
C GLU A 684 4.84 4.55 21.17
N ASN A 685 4.76 3.36 20.57
CA ASN A 685 5.93 2.67 20.04
C ASN A 685 6.58 3.48 18.92
N MET A 686 5.79 4.05 18.01
CA MET A 686 6.35 4.88 16.93
C MET A 686 7.08 6.10 17.49
N ILE A 687 6.50 6.78 18.48
CA ILE A 687 7.14 7.93 19.12
C ILE A 687 8.43 7.52 19.82
N SER A 688 8.43 6.39 20.53
CA SER A 688 9.62 5.82 21.18
C SER A 688 10.73 5.51 20.16
N TYR A 689 10.40 4.86 19.04
CA TYR A 689 11.38 4.55 17.98
C TYR A 689 11.93 5.81 17.30
N ALA A 690 11.11 6.84 17.11
CA ALA A 690 11.55 8.13 16.57
C ALA A 690 12.55 8.84 17.51
N ASN A 691 12.47 8.57 18.81
CA ASN A 691 13.38 9.11 19.83
C ASN A 691 14.62 8.22 20.09
N GLY A 692 14.77 7.09 19.37
CA GLY A 692 15.97 6.26 19.39
C GLY A 692 15.94 5.00 20.28
N ASP A 693 14.76 4.55 20.72
CA ASP A 693 14.57 3.38 21.61
C ASP A 693 14.47 2.00 20.94
#